data_AF-A0A1H3WD90-F1
#
_entry.id   AF-A0A1H3WD90-F1
#
_cell.length_a   1.000
_cell.length_b   1.000
_cell.length_c   1.000
_cell.angle_alpha   90.00
_cell.angle_beta   90.00
_cell.angle_gamma   90.00
#
_symmetry.space_group_name_H-M   'P 1'
#
loop_
_entity.id
_entity.type
_entity.pdbx_description
1 polymer ?
#
loop_
_entity_poly.entity_id
_entity_poly.type
_entity_poly.pdbx_seq_one_letter_code
_entity_poly.pdbx_strand_id
1 'polypeptide(L)'
;MSHHYLNQLFAPQSVAVFGASEREKAVGTVVFQNLLSAGFKGALYPINPKHTEIQGQAAYPTLVALNKPVDLAVVATPAATVPSIIRQCGEHGVKGVVVLSAGFAEAGNRGQRLQKDITDIARQYAMHIIGPNCLGIMRPSVGLNATFSRNQAQAGNLALVSQSGAMCTAILDWAATQGIGFSTVITLGDTADVDFGDTLDYLALDPKTDSILLYVEGIHDARGFMSGLRTASRMKPVIVLKAGRYEEGSRAVMSHTGAIVGGDDAFDAALERAGVVRANTIAQLFSAAQILSSGIRVQQDRLLIITNGGGPGVMATDRAVEMGLRMAEVSPTTLAELNKVLPFTWSHGNPVDILGDADPERYAAALKICMQDDNLDGILVMLTPQAMTDPAGVAATVINICDTSKKGKHCKPILTCWMGEQQVAAGRKLLAEAGMPHFRTPEAAVEAFAYLTQYRSNQKLLMQVPPSVQEQKTEPDVDGARLIIESVLAEGRRALSTTESRAILSAFRIPALPTILVRSPAEALVAAESLGYPVVLKISSPDIHHKSDVDGVRLNVASAHAVRSVYQELLETTRRNLPEARIDGVTVESMYHSNSSRELMIGVVRDPVFGPVISFGMGGTSVEIHRDRAVALPPLNDYMIKKTVCRTRVARLLGKFRNMPPIHFDSLWKVMQRVSEMVCELPEIVEMDINPLMADANGVVAVDARFIINYPPTTARRYDHMAIHPYPNDLVKRLQLPDGTDIVIRPIRPEDAEMEQEFVRNLSKESRYMRFMQALRELTPDMLVRLTQIDYDREMAFLALTRQDGQEVEMGVARYAINPDKMSCEFALVIADEWQNRGLGGLMMQTLIEAARAKGLRTIEGEVLPHNHGMLKLMQRLGFTRHQDGMDDGVVMVSKRLGDSCC
;
A
#
# COMPACT_ATOMS: atom_id res chain seq x y z
N MET A 1 11.75 13.56 21.32
CA MET A 1 11.57 12.38 20.46
C MET A 1 12.94 11.72 20.30
N SER A 2 13.06 10.47 20.74
CA SER A 2 14.23 9.64 20.51
C SER A 2 14.56 9.54 19.01
N HIS A 3 15.85 9.42 18.67
CA HIS A 3 16.27 9.20 17.29
C HIS A 3 15.80 7.81 16.81
N HIS A 4 15.38 7.71 15.54
CA HIS A 4 14.98 6.44 14.93
C HIS A 4 16.09 5.38 15.09
N TYR A 5 15.74 4.12 15.34
CA TYR A 5 16.72 3.07 15.64
C TYR A 5 17.72 2.81 14.49
N LEU A 6 17.29 3.00 13.24
CA LEU A 6 18.18 2.95 12.06
C LEU A 6 19.09 4.19 11.89
N ASN A 7 19.03 5.19 12.77
CA ASN A 7 19.83 6.41 12.63
C ASN A 7 21.34 6.11 12.62
N GLN A 8 21.81 5.05 13.31
CA GLN A 8 23.22 4.65 13.28
C GLN A 8 23.68 4.13 11.91
N LEU A 9 22.77 3.60 11.08
CA LEU A 9 23.09 3.18 9.71
C LEU A 9 23.24 4.39 8.77
N PHE A 10 22.31 5.35 8.86
CA PHE A 10 22.21 6.44 7.88
C PHE A 10 22.87 7.75 8.32
N ALA A 11 23.11 7.94 9.62
CA ALA A 11 23.74 9.15 10.17
C ALA A 11 24.91 8.82 11.13
N PRO A 12 25.83 7.89 10.80
CA PRO A 12 26.91 7.53 11.71
C PRO A 12 27.87 8.71 11.94
N GLN A 13 28.43 8.79 13.15
CA GLN A 13 29.57 9.66 13.47
C GLN A 13 30.91 8.92 13.33
N SER A 14 30.88 7.60 13.25
CA SER A 14 32.05 6.74 13.11
C SER A 14 31.77 5.50 12.27
N VAL A 15 32.69 5.15 11.37
CA VAL A 15 32.57 4.00 10.46
C VAL A 15 33.82 3.13 10.51
N ALA A 16 33.65 1.83 10.78
CA ALA A 16 34.70 0.82 10.66
C ALA A 16 34.52 0.00 9.38
N VAL A 17 35.58 -0.16 8.58
CA VAL A 17 35.55 -0.89 7.30
C VAL A 17 36.37 -2.16 7.40
N PHE A 18 35.71 -3.32 7.49
CA PHE A 18 36.33 -4.63 7.48
C PHE A 18 36.65 -5.07 6.06
N GLY A 19 37.90 -5.45 5.83
CA GLY A 19 38.39 -5.84 4.50
C GLY A 19 38.99 -4.67 3.69
N ALA A 20 39.11 -3.48 4.30
CA ALA A 20 39.96 -2.42 3.75
C ALA A 20 41.40 -2.97 3.57
N SER A 21 42.04 -2.65 2.45
CA SER A 21 43.39 -3.14 2.13
C SER A 21 44.10 -2.23 1.13
N GLU A 22 45.37 -2.51 0.82
CA GLU A 22 46.12 -1.87 -0.27
C GLU A 22 45.99 -2.62 -1.61
N ARG A 23 45.23 -3.72 -1.65
CA ARG A 23 45.06 -4.49 -2.89
C ARG A 23 44.17 -3.73 -3.86
N GLU A 24 44.76 -3.35 -4.98
CA GLU A 24 44.05 -2.68 -6.07
C GLU A 24 42.78 -3.46 -6.46
N LYS A 25 41.66 -2.75 -6.61
CA LYS A 25 40.32 -3.30 -6.99
C LYS A 25 39.66 -4.24 -5.98
N ALA A 26 40.20 -4.43 -4.77
CA ALA A 26 39.45 -5.13 -3.72
C ALA A 26 38.24 -4.29 -3.27
N VAL A 27 37.10 -4.93 -3.02
CA VAL A 27 35.84 -4.24 -2.63
C VAL A 27 36.06 -3.34 -1.41
N GLY A 28 36.65 -3.86 -0.33
CA GLY A 28 36.91 -3.06 0.87
C GLY A 28 37.88 -1.89 0.65
N THR A 29 38.83 -2.01 -0.29
CA THR A 29 39.73 -0.93 -0.69
C THR A 29 38.96 0.20 -1.39
N VAL A 30 38.05 -0.14 -2.31
CA VAL A 30 37.20 0.83 -3.03
C VAL A 30 36.23 1.53 -2.06
N VAL A 31 35.61 0.78 -1.15
CA VAL A 31 34.69 1.35 -0.14
C VAL A 31 35.40 2.37 0.74
N PHE A 32 36.59 2.04 1.25
CA PHE A 32 37.35 2.96 2.10
C PHE A 32 37.78 4.21 1.32
N GLN A 33 38.22 4.04 0.07
CA GLN A 33 38.55 5.14 -0.83
C GLN A 33 37.34 6.05 -1.10
N ASN A 34 36.15 5.47 -1.31
CA ASN A 34 34.92 6.21 -1.56
C ASN A 34 34.50 7.05 -0.35
N LEU A 35 34.63 6.52 0.88
CA LEU A 35 34.36 7.27 2.10
C LEU A 35 35.30 8.46 2.27
N LEU A 36 36.59 8.29 1.98
CA LEU A 36 37.57 9.38 1.98
C LEU A 36 37.25 10.42 0.90
N SER A 37 37.00 9.97 -0.34
CA SER A 37 36.77 10.84 -1.51
C SER A 37 35.46 11.61 -1.43
N ALA A 38 34.43 11.04 -0.79
CA ALA A 38 33.15 11.71 -0.55
C ALA A 38 33.22 12.73 0.61
N GLY A 39 34.35 12.78 1.35
CA GLY A 39 34.54 13.71 2.45
C GLY A 39 33.66 13.39 3.66
N PHE A 40 33.59 12.12 4.06
CA PHE A 40 32.83 11.71 5.25
C PHE A 40 33.26 12.53 6.47
N LYS A 41 32.28 13.13 7.15
CA LYS A 41 32.53 14.10 8.24
C LYS A 41 32.89 13.46 9.58
N GLY A 42 32.61 12.17 9.74
CA GLY A 42 32.88 11.41 10.95
C GLY A 42 34.24 10.69 10.95
N ALA A 43 34.49 9.89 11.98
CA ALA A 43 35.71 9.10 12.08
C ALA A 43 35.68 7.86 11.18
N LEU A 44 36.81 7.56 10.51
CA LEU A 44 36.97 6.39 9.64
C LEU A 44 38.06 5.46 10.17
N TYR A 45 37.74 4.16 10.29
CA TYR A 45 38.65 3.16 10.83
C TYR A 45 38.79 1.96 9.87
N PRO A 46 39.93 1.77 9.20
CA PRO A 46 40.18 0.57 8.42
C PRO A 46 40.52 -0.60 9.36
N ILE A 47 39.77 -1.72 9.23
CA ILE A 47 39.99 -2.93 10.03
C ILE A 47 40.63 -4.01 9.16
N ASN A 48 41.90 -4.33 9.44
CA ASN A 48 42.70 -5.32 8.74
C ASN A 48 43.78 -5.93 9.66
N PRO A 49 43.88 -7.27 9.79
CA PRO A 49 44.86 -7.91 10.67
C PRO A 49 46.31 -7.86 10.18
N LYS A 50 46.56 -7.52 8.90
CA LYS A 50 47.89 -7.59 8.27
C LYS A 50 48.57 -6.24 8.09
N HIS A 51 47.82 -5.15 8.08
CA HIS A 51 48.32 -3.81 7.79
C HIS A 51 48.16 -2.91 9.01
N THR A 52 49.18 -2.10 9.30
CA THR A 52 49.15 -1.08 10.36
C THR A 52 48.71 0.29 9.83
N GLU A 53 48.73 0.50 8.52
CA GLU A 53 48.27 1.70 7.83
C GLU A 53 47.62 1.30 6.50
N ILE A 54 46.48 1.93 6.17
CA ILE A 54 45.76 1.75 4.90
C ILE A 54 45.31 3.13 4.38
N GLN A 55 45.67 3.48 3.15
CA GLN A 55 45.31 4.73 2.47
C GLN A 55 45.56 5.99 3.34
N GLY A 56 46.68 6.04 4.06
CA GLY A 56 47.06 7.16 4.93
C GLY A 56 46.34 7.20 6.28
N GLN A 57 45.60 6.15 6.66
CA GLN A 57 44.89 6.05 7.92
C GLN A 57 45.41 4.87 8.75
N ALA A 58 45.52 5.05 10.07
CA ALA A 58 45.94 3.99 10.99
C ALA A 58 44.94 2.82 10.94
N ALA A 59 45.45 1.62 10.66
CA ALA A 59 44.66 0.41 10.54
C ALA A 59 44.76 -0.47 11.80
N TYR A 60 43.66 -1.12 12.13
CA TYR A 60 43.52 -1.91 13.36
C TYR A 60 43.19 -3.37 13.02
N PRO A 61 43.74 -4.35 13.75
CA PRO A 61 43.46 -5.76 13.47
C PRO A 61 42.04 -6.18 13.85
N THR A 62 41.43 -5.51 14.84
CA THR A 62 40.12 -5.82 15.42
C THR A 62 39.47 -4.56 16.01
N LEU A 63 38.16 -4.59 16.27
CA LEU A 63 37.47 -3.51 16.99
C LEU A 63 37.95 -3.36 18.45
N VAL A 64 38.32 -4.47 19.10
CA VAL A 64 38.89 -4.44 20.46
C VAL A 64 40.20 -3.64 20.48
N ALA A 65 41.07 -3.82 19.47
CA ALA A 65 42.32 -3.07 19.36
C ALA A 65 42.10 -1.58 19.03
N LEU A 66 40.99 -1.23 18.36
CA LEU A 66 40.62 0.15 18.09
C LEU A 66 40.24 0.90 19.37
N ASN A 67 39.53 0.25 20.29
CA ASN A 67 39.09 0.79 21.58
C ASN A 67 38.44 2.20 21.50
N LYS A 68 37.63 2.43 20.45
CA LYS A 68 36.86 3.66 20.22
C LYS A 68 35.43 3.30 19.84
N PRO A 69 34.43 4.17 20.10
CA PRO A 69 33.06 3.91 19.67
C PRO A 69 32.97 3.82 18.15
N VAL A 70 32.11 2.92 17.67
CA VAL A 70 31.82 2.67 16.26
C VAL A 70 30.30 2.57 16.08
N ASP A 71 29.73 3.45 15.27
CA ASP A 71 28.29 3.46 15.00
C ASP A 71 27.92 2.50 13.86
N LEU A 72 28.75 2.47 12.81
CA LEU A 72 28.53 1.68 11.60
C LEU A 72 29.74 0.79 11.28
N ALA A 73 29.49 -0.50 11.10
CA ALA A 73 30.46 -1.44 10.52
C ALA A 73 30.09 -1.76 9.06
N VAL A 74 31.06 -1.63 8.15
CA VAL A 74 30.91 -2.05 6.74
C VAL A 74 31.79 -3.26 6.49
N VAL A 75 31.19 -4.38 6.09
CA VAL A 75 31.85 -5.68 5.97
C VAL A 75 32.01 -6.07 4.51
N ALA A 76 33.27 -6.12 4.05
CA ALA A 76 33.66 -6.49 2.69
C ALA A 76 34.63 -7.69 2.68
N THR A 77 34.41 -8.67 3.57
CA THR A 77 35.24 -9.89 3.72
C THR A 77 34.49 -11.15 3.24
N PRO A 78 35.17 -12.27 2.93
CA PRO A 78 34.49 -13.49 2.47
C PRO A 78 33.38 -13.96 3.42
N ALA A 79 32.25 -14.44 2.90
CA ALA A 79 31.04 -14.78 3.65
C ALA A 79 31.28 -15.65 4.90
N ALA A 80 32.19 -16.63 4.81
CA ALA A 80 32.53 -17.53 5.92
C ALA A 80 33.11 -16.81 7.16
N THR A 81 33.68 -15.61 6.99
CA THR A 81 34.25 -14.81 8.08
C THR A 81 33.23 -13.87 8.73
N VAL A 82 32.12 -13.60 8.06
CA VAL A 82 31.15 -12.57 8.46
C VAL A 82 30.51 -12.88 9.81
N PRO A 83 30.04 -14.11 10.15
CA PRO A 83 29.46 -14.38 11.47
C PRO A 83 30.37 -14.01 12.65
N SER A 84 31.68 -14.26 12.53
CA SER A 84 32.65 -13.88 13.56
C SER A 84 32.80 -12.37 13.68
N ILE A 85 32.76 -11.64 12.56
CA ILE A 85 32.84 -10.18 12.54
C ILE A 85 31.58 -9.58 13.15
N ILE A 86 30.40 -10.08 12.80
CA ILE A 86 29.12 -9.63 13.37
C ILE A 86 29.13 -9.83 14.90
N ARG A 87 29.62 -10.98 15.39
CA ARG A 87 29.77 -11.21 16.84
C ARG A 87 30.69 -10.17 17.50
N GLN A 88 31.83 -9.89 16.88
CA GLN A 88 32.76 -8.85 17.35
C GLN A 88 32.12 -7.45 17.36
N CYS A 89 31.32 -7.11 16.35
CA CYS A 89 30.55 -5.86 16.32
C CYS A 89 29.57 -5.78 17.50
N GLY A 90 28.85 -6.86 17.78
CA GLY A 90 27.89 -6.94 18.88
C GLY A 90 28.55 -6.80 20.26
N GLU A 91 29.69 -7.48 20.47
CA GLU A 91 30.50 -7.37 21.71
C GLU A 91 31.06 -5.95 21.92
N HIS A 92 31.35 -5.24 20.82
CA HIS A 92 31.84 -3.86 20.83
C HIS A 92 30.70 -2.82 20.89
N GLY A 93 29.44 -3.25 20.88
CA GLY A 93 28.26 -2.38 21.02
C GLY A 93 27.82 -1.66 19.74
N VAL A 94 28.35 -2.04 18.57
CA VAL A 94 27.92 -1.50 17.26
C VAL A 94 26.46 -1.89 17.02
N LYS A 95 25.60 -0.97 16.56
CA LYS A 95 24.20 -1.30 16.22
C LYS A 95 23.91 -1.33 14.73
N GLY A 96 24.66 -0.62 13.89
CA GLY A 96 24.49 -0.63 12.44
C GLY A 96 25.55 -1.46 11.74
N VAL A 97 25.15 -2.41 10.88
CA VAL A 97 26.08 -3.16 10.04
C VAL A 97 25.60 -3.23 8.59
N VAL A 98 26.53 -3.03 7.65
CA VAL A 98 26.30 -3.20 6.20
C VAL A 98 27.18 -4.35 5.72
N VAL A 99 26.58 -5.43 5.22
CA VAL A 99 27.30 -6.59 4.69
C VAL A 99 27.25 -6.57 3.17
N LEU A 100 28.39 -6.25 2.54
CA LEU A 100 28.49 -6.15 1.09
C LEU A 100 28.68 -7.52 0.42
N SER A 101 29.20 -8.47 1.18
CA SER A 101 29.63 -9.76 0.66
C SER A 101 28.46 -10.63 0.20
N ALA A 102 28.62 -11.25 -0.97
CA ALA A 102 27.80 -12.37 -1.45
C ALA A 102 28.27 -13.70 -0.84
N GLY A 103 27.51 -14.77 -1.07
CA GLY A 103 27.76 -16.15 -0.62
C GLY A 103 26.81 -16.64 0.48
N PHE A 104 25.60 -16.09 0.57
CA PHE A 104 24.59 -16.34 1.59
C PHE A 104 23.39 -17.13 1.00
N ALA A 105 22.14 -16.74 1.26
CA ALA A 105 20.98 -17.54 0.84
C ALA A 105 20.93 -17.79 -0.68
N GLU A 106 21.42 -16.86 -1.49
CA GLU A 106 21.55 -16.95 -2.95
C GLU A 106 22.54 -18.04 -3.39
N ALA A 107 23.49 -18.44 -2.53
CA ALA A 107 24.47 -19.50 -2.79
C ALA A 107 24.00 -20.90 -2.34
N GLY A 108 22.72 -21.06 -1.96
CA GLY A 108 22.10 -22.32 -1.57
C GLY A 108 22.25 -22.68 -0.09
N ASN A 109 22.04 -23.96 0.25
CA ASN A 109 21.85 -24.42 1.65
C ASN A 109 22.97 -24.02 2.63
N ARG A 110 24.24 -23.99 2.19
CA ARG A 110 25.36 -23.58 3.06
C ARG A 110 25.28 -22.09 3.40
N GLY A 111 24.95 -21.25 2.43
CA GLY A 111 24.87 -19.81 2.65
C GLY A 111 23.58 -19.41 3.38
N GLN A 112 22.47 -20.15 3.23
CA GLN A 112 21.29 -20.00 4.10
C GLN A 112 21.62 -20.19 5.59
N ARG A 113 22.50 -21.14 5.93
CA ARG A 113 22.98 -21.31 7.32
C ARG A 113 23.79 -20.11 7.78
N LEU A 114 24.71 -19.59 6.95
CA LEU A 114 25.47 -18.38 7.27
C LEU A 114 24.57 -17.16 7.47
N GLN A 115 23.52 -17.01 6.64
CA GLN A 115 22.55 -15.94 6.78
C GLN A 115 21.76 -16.05 8.09
N LYS A 116 21.37 -17.27 8.45
CA LYS A 116 20.73 -17.54 9.74
C LYS A 116 21.65 -17.19 10.91
N ASP A 117 22.93 -17.58 10.85
CA ASP A 117 23.90 -17.27 11.90
C ASP A 117 24.06 -15.76 12.12
N ILE A 118 24.19 -14.96 11.04
CA ILE A 118 24.35 -13.51 11.18
C ILE A 118 23.08 -12.84 11.74
N THR A 119 21.89 -13.32 11.36
CA THR A 119 20.61 -12.76 11.82
C THR A 119 20.32 -13.14 13.27
N ASP A 120 20.65 -14.36 13.70
CA ASP A 120 20.53 -14.78 15.09
C ASP A 120 21.50 -13.99 16.00
N ILE A 121 22.73 -13.74 15.55
CA ILE A 121 23.69 -12.89 16.28
C ILE A 121 23.22 -11.44 16.33
N ALA A 122 22.70 -10.90 15.23
CA ALA A 122 22.17 -9.54 15.18
C ALA A 122 21.05 -9.33 16.21
N ARG A 123 20.09 -10.27 16.27
CA ARG A 123 19.01 -10.27 17.26
C ARG A 123 19.54 -10.33 18.69
N GLN A 124 20.54 -11.16 18.96
CA GLN A 124 21.13 -11.30 20.30
C GLN A 124 21.71 -9.97 20.82
N TYR A 125 22.34 -9.18 19.96
CA TYR A 125 23.00 -7.91 20.33
C TYR A 125 22.18 -6.66 19.99
N ALA A 126 20.95 -6.83 19.51
CA ALA A 126 20.08 -5.77 19.00
C ALA A 126 20.78 -4.90 17.93
N MET A 127 21.38 -5.56 16.94
CA MET A 127 21.98 -4.92 15.77
C MET A 127 21.04 -5.02 14.56
N HIS A 128 21.22 -4.10 13.61
CA HIS A 128 20.48 -4.04 12.36
C HIS A 128 21.43 -4.21 11.17
N ILE A 129 21.12 -5.16 10.30
CA ILE A 129 21.96 -5.52 9.14
C ILE A 129 21.28 -5.10 7.84
N ILE A 130 21.98 -4.29 7.03
CA ILE A 130 21.66 -4.07 5.61
C ILE A 130 22.49 -5.06 4.77
N GLY A 131 21.82 -5.75 3.83
CA GLY A 131 22.40 -6.85 3.06
C GLY A 131 21.95 -8.23 3.58
N PRO A 132 22.75 -9.29 3.38
CA PRO A 132 24.04 -9.32 2.69
C PRO A 132 23.90 -9.09 1.18
N ASN A 133 24.98 -9.29 0.41
CA ASN A 133 24.97 -9.21 -1.05
C ASN A 133 24.41 -7.89 -1.59
N CYS A 134 24.85 -6.78 -1.03
CA CYS A 134 24.37 -5.45 -1.39
C CYS A 134 25.51 -4.55 -1.91
N LEU A 135 25.14 -3.47 -2.61
CA LEU A 135 26.11 -2.46 -3.04
C LEU A 135 26.56 -1.56 -1.87
N GLY A 136 25.73 -1.41 -0.84
CA GLY A 136 25.97 -0.57 0.34
C GLY A 136 24.98 0.60 0.44
N ILE A 137 25.41 1.67 1.12
CA ILE A 137 24.59 2.87 1.37
C ILE A 137 25.34 4.16 1.05
N MET A 138 24.61 5.19 0.62
CA MET A 138 25.13 6.55 0.45
C MET A 138 24.24 7.57 1.17
N ARG A 139 24.85 8.58 1.79
CA ARG A 139 24.16 9.78 2.29
C ARG A 139 25.02 11.02 2.00
N PRO A 140 24.81 11.69 0.85
CA PRO A 140 25.66 12.78 0.39
C PRO A 140 25.81 13.93 1.40
N SER A 141 24.76 14.25 2.16
CA SER A 141 24.77 15.38 3.11
C SER A 141 25.81 15.28 4.25
N VAL A 142 26.26 14.06 4.56
CA VAL A 142 27.30 13.77 5.57
C VAL A 142 28.58 13.20 4.96
N GLY A 143 28.68 13.16 3.62
CA GLY A 143 29.81 12.58 2.90
C GLY A 143 29.90 11.05 3.01
N LEU A 144 28.81 10.37 3.39
CA LEU A 144 28.81 8.91 3.52
C LEU A 144 28.65 8.28 2.13
N ASN A 145 29.66 7.57 1.67
CA ASN A 145 29.59 6.69 0.51
C ASN A 145 30.19 5.31 0.87
N ALA A 146 29.42 4.51 1.59
CA ALA A 146 29.81 3.17 2.03
C ALA A 146 29.49 2.11 0.95
N THR A 147 29.86 2.40 -0.30
CA THR A 147 29.63 1.51 -1.45
C THR A 147 30.92 1.24 -2.20
N PHE A 148 30.91 0.23 -3.08
CA PHE A 148 31.99 0.00 -4.05
C PHE A 148 31.65 0.53 -5.46
N SER A 149 30.66 1.42 -5.57
CA SER A 149 30.34 2.10 -6.83
C SER A 149 31.37 3.17 -7.14
N ARG A 150 31.66 3.41 -8.43
CA ARG A 150 32.45 4.59 -8.85
C ARG A 150 31.59 5.85 -8.96
N ASN A 151 30.28 5.70 -8.96
CA ASN A 151 29.35 6.82 -9.03
C ASN A 151 29.26 7.49 -7.66
N GLN A 152 29.29 8.81 -7.63
CA GLN A 152 28.92 9.59 -6.44
C GLN A 152 27.52 10.16 -6.64
N ALA A 153 26.67 9.99 -5.63
CA ALA A 153 25.38 10.64 -5.60
C ALA A 153 25.56 12.13 -5.27
N GLN A 154 25.00 13.01 -6.10
CA GLN A 154 24.90 14.43 -5.77
C GLN A 154 23.93 14.63 -4.61
N ALA A 155 24.13 15.66 -3.79
CA ALA A 155 23.19 15.98 -2.72
C ALA A 155 21.86 16.49 -3.29
N GLY A 156 20.76 15.94 -2.80
CA GLY A 156 19.40 16.37 -3.14
C GLY A 156 18.40 15.84 -2.11
N ASN A 157 17.15 15.70 -2.53
CA ASN A 157 16.01 15.38 -1.67
C ASN A 157 15.30 14.06 -2.04
N LEU A 158 15.81 13.29 -3.01
CA LEU A 158 15.26 11.99 -3.38
C LEU A 158 15.93 10.86 -2.60
N ALA A 159 15.14 9.98 -1.99
CA ALA A 159 15.65 8.72 -1.49
C ALA A 159 15.51 7.63 -2.56
N LEU A 160 16.53 6.79 -2.73
CA LEU A 160 16.49 5.61 -3.59
C LEU A 160 16.70 4.36 -2.74
N VAL A 161 15.77 3.42 -2.78
CA VAL A 161 15.89 2.09 -2.15
C VAL A 161 15.78 1.03 -3.23
N SER A 162 16.77 0.15 -3.34
CA SER A 162 16.82 -0.88 -4.38
C SER A 162 17.24 -2.23 -3.81
N GLN A 163 16.58 -3.31 -4.20
CA GLN A 163 17.10 -4.66 -3.96
C GLN A 163 18.31 -4.97 -4.86
N SER A 164 18.34 -4.42 -6.07
CA SER A 164 19.41 -4.67 -7.04
C SER A 164 20.52 -3.62 -6.97
N GLY A 165 21.75 -4.08 -6.71
CA GLY A 165 22.96 -3.27 -6.78
C GLY A 165 23.29 -2.79 -8.19
N ALA A 166 23.14 -3.65 -9.19
CA ALA A 166 23.40 -3.30 -10.58
C ALA A 166 22.44 -2.20 -11.06
N MET A 167 21.15 -2.33 -10.76
CA MET A 167 20.17 -1.29 -11.09
C MET A 167 20.46 0.02 -10.35
N CYS A 168 20.84 -0.05 -9.08
CA CYS A 168 21.25 1.14 -8.33
C CYS A 168 22.42 1.87 -9.02
N THR A 169 23.45 1.15 -9.47
CA THR A 169 24.58 1.78 -10.18
C THR A 169 24.16 2.45 -11.48
N ALA A 170 23.29 1.81 -12.27
CA ALA A 170 22.78 2.37 -13.53
C ALA A 170 21.89 3.60 -13.30
N ILE A 171 21.05 3.57 -12.27
CA ILE A 171 20.20 4.70 -11.88
C ILE A 171 21.05 5.89 -11.44
N LEU A 172 22.11 5.66 -10.66
CA LEU A 172 23.02 6.72 -10.21
C LEU A 172 23.79 7.36 -11.37
N ASP A 173 24.29 6.55 -12.31
CA ASP A 173 24.99 7.04 -13.50
C ASP A 173 24.07 7.93 -14.36
N TRP A 174 22.85 7.46 -14.60
CA TRP A 174 21.84 8.22 -15.33
C TRP A 174 21.47 9.52 -14.62
N ALA A 175 21.21 9.47 -13.30
CA ALA A 175 20.81 10.62 -12.50
C ALA A 175 21.86 11.73 -12.51
N ALA A 176 23.15 11.38 -12.50
CA ALA A 176 24.25 12.35 -12.57
C ALA A 176 24.18 13.19 -13.85
N THR A 177 23.81 12.59 -14.99
CA THR A 177 23.68 13.32 -16.27
C THR A 177 22.47 14.25 -16.33
N GLN A 178 21.45 13.99 -15.50
CA GLN A 178 20.22 14.79 -15.43
C GLN A 178 20.26 15.83 -14.29
N GLY A 179 21.36 15.91 -13.53
CA GLY A 179 21.46 16.81 -12.38
C GLY A 179 20.53 16.44 -11.23
N ILE A 180 20.18 15.16 -11.09
CA ILE A 180 19.29 14.67 -10.06
C ILE A 180 20.10 14.27 -8.82
N GLY A 181 19.79 14.91 -7.69
CA GLY A 181 20.43 14.65 -6.41
C GLY A 181 19.62 13.73 -5.49
N PHE A 182 20.32 13.07 -4.57
CA PHE A 182 19.75 12.15 -3.59
C PHE A 182 19.97 12.60 -2.16
N SER A 183 18.98 12.36 -1.30
CA SER A 183 19.11 12.48 0.16
C SER A 183 19.86 11.28 0.72
N THR A 184 19.43 10.07 0.32
CA THR A 184 19.95 8.79 0.76
C THR A 184 19.78 7.75 -0.36
N VAL A 185 20.77 6.87 -0.53
CA VAL A 185 20.72 5.73 -1.45
C VAL A 185 20.96 4.46 -0.63
N ILE A 186 20.06 3.49 -0.74
CA ILE A 186 20.05 2.27 0.07
C ILE A 186 19.95 1.08 -0.87
N THR A 187 20.85 0.12 -0.70
CA THR A 187 20.77 -1.16 -1.41
C THR A 187 20.53 -2.27 -0.40
N LEU A 188 19.38 -2.93 -0.50
CA LEU A 188 18.97 -3.95 0.48
C LEU A 188 19.63 -5.32 0.25
N GLY A 189 20.02 -5.62 -1.00
CA GLY A 189 20.58 -6.93 -1.36
C GLY A 189 19.59 -8.06 -1.08
N ASP A 190 20.05 -9.10 -0.40
CA ASP A 190 19.23 -10.27 -0.05
C ASP A 190 18.22 -9.99 1.07
N THR A 191 18.26 -8.81 1.70
CA THR A 191 17.26 -8.36 2.68
C THR A 191 17.09 -9.34 3.86
N ALA A 192 18.19 -9.70 4.52
CA ALA A 192 18.16 -10.72 5.58
C ALA A 192 17.59 -10.22 6.92
N ASP A 193 17.64 -8.90 7.18
CA ASP A 193 17.20 -8.30 8.45
C ASP A 193 16.44 -6.98 8.20
N VAL A 194 17.13 -5.92 7.80
CA VAL A 194 16.48 -4.64 7.43
C VAL A 194 15.82 -4.77 6.06
N ASP A 195 14.50 -4.53 6.00
CA ASP A 195 13.69 -4.60 4.77
C ASP A 195 13.10 -3.22 4.39
N PHE A 196 12.34 -3.17 3.29
CA PHE A 196 11.63 -2.00 2.80
C PHE A 196 10.80 -1.34 3.89
N GLY A 197 10.07 -2.11 4.71
CA GLY A 197 9.25 -1.56 5.80
C GLY A 197 10.07 -0.68 6.74
N ASP A 198 11.19 -1.19 7.24
CA ASP A 198 12.07 -0.49 8.18
C ASP A 198 12.72 0.75 7.54
N THR A 199 13.17 0.62 6.28
CA THR A 199 13.77 1.76 5.55
C THR A 199 12.73 2.85 5.26
N LEU A 200 11.51 2.48 4.91
CA LEU A 200 10.41 3.41 4.65
C LEU A 200 10.00 4.16 5.91
N ASP A 201 9.96 3.49 7.06
CA ASP A 201 9.70 4.13 8.34
C ASP A 201 10.74 5.23 8.67
N TYR A 202 12.02 4.92 8.48
CA TYR A 202 13.09 5.90 8.67
C TYR A 202 12.94 7.07 7.68
N LEU A 203 12.73 6.76 6.40
CA LEU A 203 12.63 7.77 5.35
C LEU A 203 11.37 8.63 5.46
N ALA A 204 10.27 8.11 6.01
CA ALA A 204 9.06 8.86 6.30
C ALA A 204 9.34 10.03 7.26
N LEU A 205 10.21 9.81 8.24
CA LEU A 205 10.57 10.79 9.27
C LEU A 205 11.81 11.64 8.92
N ASP A 206 12.58 11.29 7.89
CA ASP A 206 13.80 12.01 7.52
C ASP A 206 13.49 13.37 6.87
N PRO A 207 13.81 14.51 7.50
CA PRO A 207 13.49 15.83 6.95
C PRO A 207 14.27 16.19 5.69
N LYS A 208 15.30 15.41 5.32
CA LYS A 208 16.08 15.63 4.09
C LYS A 208 15.48 14.93 2.86
N THR A 209 14.48 14.08 3.06
CA THR A 209 13.87 13.29 2.00
C THR A 209 12.48 13.83 1.70
N ASP A 210 12.24 14.25 0.46
CA ASP A 210 10.94 14.76 0.00
C ASP A 210 10.15 13.70 -0.77
N SER A 211 10.83 12.83 -1.52
CA SER A 211 10.22 11.74 -2.30
C SER A 211 11.07 10.47 -2.23
N ILE A 212 10.43 9.31 -2.32
CA ILE A 212 11.06 8.00 -2.16
C ILE A 212 10.86 7.16 -3.42
N LEU A 213 11.95 6.66 -3.98
CA LEU A 213 11.99 5.79 -5.16
C LEU A 213 12.34 4.37 -4.72
N LEU A 214 11.53 3.40 -5.12
CA LEU A 214 11.71 1.99 -4.78
C LEU A 214 11.90 1.17 -6.05
N TYR A 215 12.94 0.32 -6.05
CA TYR A 215 13.10 -0.77 -7.01
C TYR A 215 12.90 -2.11 -6.30
N VAL A 216 11.81 -2.79 -6.63
CA VAL A 216 11.34 -4.00 -5.95
C VAL A 216 11.42 -5.19 -6.90
N GLU A 217 12.06 -6.27 -6.46
CA GLU A 217 12.09 -7.56 -7.17
C GLU A 217 11.12 -8.55 -6.51
N GLY A 218 11.19 -8.68 -5.19
CA GLY A 218 10.34 -9.54 -4.37
C GLY A 218 10.11 -8.96 -2.97
N ILE A 219 9.15 -9.52 -2.24
CA ILE A 219 8.80 -9.07 -0.88
C ILE A 219 8.93 -10.26 0.07
N HIS A 220 9.64 -10.08 1.18
CA HIS A 220 9.77 -11.09 2.25
C HIS A 220 8.71 -10.90 3.33
N ASP A 221 8.54 -9.66 3.81
CA ASP A 221 7.51 -9.28 4.78
C ASP A 221 6.49 -8.34 4.14
N ALA A 222 5.38 -8.90 3.63
CA ALA A 222 4.32 -8.12 3.01
C ALA A 222 3.65 -7.14 3.97
N ARG A 223 3.59 -7.48 5.26
CA ARG A 223 2.98 -6.62 6.27
C ARG A 223 3.90 -5.44 6.58
N GLY A 224 5.16 -5.70 6.87
CA GLY A 224 6.17 -4.66 7.05
C GLY A 224 6.24 -3.73 5.85
N PHE A 225 6.21 -4.30 4.63
CA PHE A 225 6.17 -3.54 3.38
C PHE A 225 4.94 -2.63 3.28
N MET A 226 3.73 -3.17 3.46
CA MET A 226 2.49 -2.39 3.38
C MET A 226 2.39 -1.32 4.48
N SER A 227 2.82 -1.65 5.69
CA SER A 227 2.88 -0.72 6.82
C SER A 227 3.80 0.46 6.50
N GLY A 228 5.06 0.17 6.11
CA GLY A 228 6.04 1.20 5.75
C GLY A 228 5.61 2.05 4.57
N LEU A 229 5.02 1.44 3.52
CA LEU A 229 4.51 2.18 2.36
C LEU A 229 3.40 3.15 2.75
N ARG A 230 2.43 2.70 3.57
CA ARG A 230 1.30 3.53 4.01
C ARG A 230 1.78 4.69 4.88
N THR A 231 2.71 4.43 5.80
CA THR A 231 3.32 5.46 6.66
C THR A 231 4.08 6.49 5.82
N ALA A 232 4.93 6.06 4.90
CA ALA A 232 5.69 6.94 4.04
C ALA A 232 4.78 7.72 3.09
N SER A 233 3.82 7.06 2.44
CA SER A 233 2.95 7.64 1.41
C SER A 233 1.96 8.67 1.96
N ARG A 234 1.65 8.65 3.26
CA ARG A 234 0.87 9.69 3.93
C ARG A 234 1.58 11.03 4.00
N MET A 235 2.92 10.98 4.03
CA MET A 235 3.78 12.14 4.28
C MET A 235 4.45 12.61 2.98
N LYS A 236 4.86 11.65 2.14
CA LYS A 236 5.78 11.87 1.03
C LYS A 236 5.37 11.03 -0.18
N PRO A 237 5.55 11.53 -1.42
CA PRO A 237 5.37 10.71 -2.60
C PRO A 237 6.30 9.50 -2.59
N VAL A 238 5.72 8.31 -2.74
CA VAL A 238 6.46 7.06 -2.96
C VAL A 238 6.18 6.58 -4.38
N ILE A 239 7.24 6.27 -5.11
CA ILE A 239 7.17 5.75 -6.48
C ILE A 239 7.89 4.41 -6.55
N VAL A 240 7.20 3.38 -7.05
CA VAL A 240 7.72 2.01 -7.13
C VAL A 240 7.91 1.59 -8.59
N LEU A 241 9.04 0.96 -8.88
CA LEU A 241 9.28 0.16 -10.06
C LEU A 241 9.42 -1.31 -9.67
N LYS A 242 8.54 -2.17 -10.21
CA LYS A 242 8.53 -3.62 -9.96
C LYS A 242 9.16 -4.40 -11.12
N ALA A 243 10.15 -5.23 -10.81
CA ALA A 243 10.69 -6.23 -11.73
C ALA A 243 9.92 -7.56 -11.63
N GLY A 244 9.98 -8.42 -12.65
CA GLY A 244 9.29 -9.73 -12.62
C GLY A 244 7.76 -9.61 -12.60
N ARG A 245 7.20 -8.96 -13.63
CA ARG A 245 5.75 -8.70 -13.78
C ARG A 245 4.99 -9.84 -14.47
N TYR A 246 5.70 -10.64 -15.25
CA TYR A 246 5.17 -11.77 -16.00
C TYR A 246 5.79 -13.06 -15.45
N GLU A 247 5.12 -14.19 -15.66
CA GLU A 247 5.50 -15.49 -15.08
C GLU A 247 6.97 -15.84 -15.35
N GLU A 248 7.46 -15.62 -16.57
CA GLU A 248 8.85 -15.86 -16.96
C GLU A 248 9.83 -14.97 -16.19
N GLY A 249 9.48 -13.70 -15.99
CA GLY A 249 10.26 -12.76 -15.20
C GLY A 249 10.23 -13.08 -13.71
N SER A 250 9.09 -13.51 -13.19
CA SER A 250 8.94 -13.95 -11.79
C SER A 250 9.81 -15.16 -11.50
N ARG A 251 9.85 -16.16 -12.41
CA ARG A 251 10.76 -17.32 -12.29
C ARG A 251 12.23 -16.90 -12.25
N ALA A 252 12.63 -15.95 -13.10
CA ALA A 252 14.00 -15.43 -13.11
C ALA A 252 14.36 -14.74 -11.77
N VAL A 253 13.47 -13.90 -11.23
CA VAL A 253 13.67 -13.24 -9.93
C VAL A 253 13.76 -14.26 -8.79
N MET A 254 12.85 -15.24 -8.74
CA MET A 254 12.87 -16.28 -7.71
C MET A 254 14.17 -17.08 -7.72
N SER A 255 14.70 -17.41 -8.90
CA SER A 255 15.95 -18.16 -9.02
C SER A 255 17.19 -17.38 -8.54
N HIS A 256 17.13 -16.05 -8.54
CA HIS A 256 18.26 -15.17 -8.22
C HIS A 256 18.21 -14.61 -6.78
N THR A 257 17.01 -14.32 -6.25
CA THR A 257 16.83 -13.70 -4.92
C THR A 257 16.29 -14.65 -3.87
N GLY A 258 15.64 -15.75 -4.26
CA GLY A 258 14.89 -16.62 -3.34
C GLY A 258 13.63 -15.98 -2.74
N ALA A 259 13.31 -14.73 -3.08
CA ALA A 259 12.12 -14.03 -2.59
C ALA A 259 10.85 -14.50 -3.30
N ILE A 260 9.71 -14.45 -2.59
CA ILE A 260 8.40 -14.78 -3.15
C ILE A 260 7.93 -13.63 -4.04
N VAL A 261 7.41 -13.96 -5.22
CA VAL A 261 6.81 -13.01 -6.16
C VAL A 261 5.31 -13.25 -6.24
N GLY A 262 4.52 -12.30 -5.75
CA GLY A 262 3.05 -12.31 -5.87
C GLY A 262 2.58 -11.97 -7.28
N GLY A 263 1.28 -12.12 -7.53
CA GLY A 263 0.67 -11.74 -8.80
C GLY A 263 0.78 -10.24 -9.07
N ASP A 264 1.02 -9.84 -10.33
CA ASP A 264 1.22 -8.42 -10.67
C ASP A 264 -0.03 -7.57 -10.40
N ASP A 265 -1.22 -8.12 -10.62
CA ASP A 265 -2.50 -7.46 -10.31
C ASP A 265 -2.67 -7.23 -8.79
N ALA A 266 -2.23 -8.19 -7.96
CA ALA A 266 -2.28 -8.08 -6.51
C ALA A 266 -1.28 -7.03 -6.01
N PHE A 267 -0.07 -7.01 -6.60
CA PHE A 267 0.94 -5.99 -6.31
C PHE A 267 0.45 -4.59 -6.73
N ASP A 268 -0.19 -4.44 -7.89
CA ASP A 268 -0.80 -3.17 -8.34
C ASP A 268 -1.86 -2.68 -7.36
N ALA A 269 -2.78 -3.56 -6.97
CA ALA A 269 -3.83 -3.25 -6.00
C ALA A 269 -3.24 -2.88 -4.63
N ALA A 270 -2.13 -3.52 -4.22
CA ALA A 270 -1.43 -3.22 -2.97
C ALA A 270 -0.81 -1.81 -2.99
N LEU A 271 -0.12 -1.45 -4.08
CA LEU A 271 0.43 -0.10 -4.24
C LEU A 271 -0.65 0.98 -4.24
N GLU A 272 -1.76 0.75 -4.97
CA GLU A 272 -2.87 1.69 -4.96
C GLU A 272 -3.46 1.89 -3.57
N ARG A 273 -3.63 0.78 -2.84
CA ARG A 273 -4.16 0.79 -1.47
C ARG A 273 -3.21 1.44 -0.48
N ALA A 274 -1.91 1.43 -0.76
CA ALA A 274 -0.89 2.08 0.05
C ALA A 274 -0.67 3.57 -0.28
N GLY A 275 -1.30 4.11 -1.33
CA GLY A 275 -1.10 5.52 -1.73
C GLY A 275 0.08 5.75 -2.68
N VAL A 276 0.65 4.67 -3.23
CA VAL A 276 1.91 4.67 -3.99
C VAL A 276 1.65 4.82 -5.48
N VAL A 277 2.56 5.48 -6.19
CA VAL A 277 2.53 5.56 -7.66
C VAL A 277 3.43 4.49 -8.27
N ARG A 278 2.93 3.77 -9.27
CA ARG A 278 3.70 2.76 -9.99
C ARG A 278 4.30 3.34 -11.27
N ALA A 279 5.59 3.10 -11.48
CA ALA A 279 6.31 3.38 -12.72
C ALA A 279 6.74 2.08 -13.40
N ASN A 280 6.79 2.07 -14.74
CA ASN A 280 7.17 0.88 -15.50
C ASN A 280 8.61 0.92 -16.05
N THR A 281 9.22 2.10 -16.08
CA THR A 281 10.59 2.31 -16.57
C THR A 281 11.36 3.27 -15.67
N ILE A 282 12.69 3.28 -15.75
CA ILE A 282 13.53 4.22 -14.98
C ILE A 282 13.19 5.67 -15.35
N ALA A 283 12.98 5.96 -16.64
CA ALA A 283 12.59 7.30 -17.07
C ALA A 283 11.26 7.73 -16.43
N GLN A 284 10.27 6.82 -16.38
CA GLN A 284 8.99 7.06 -15.72
C GLN A 284 9.13 7.25 -14.21
N LEU A 285 10.02 6.49 -13.55
CA LEU A 285 10.30 6.61 -12.12
C LEU A 285 10.73 8.03 -11.76
N PHE A 286 11.66 8.61 -12.54
CA PHE A 286 12.13 9.97 -12.33
C PHE A 286 11.13 11.04 -12.77
N SER A 287 10.42 10.85 -13.89
CA SER A 287 9.35 11.77 -14.31
C SER A 287 8.26 11.89 -13.24
N ALA A 288 7.85 10.75 -12.66
CA ALA A 288 6.90 10.72 -11.55
C ALA A 288 7.45 11.44 -10.31
N ALA A 289 8.71 11.19 -9.95
CA ALA A 289 9.36 11.87 -8.83
C ALA A 289 9.37 13.39 -9.01
N GLN A 290 9.80 13.87 -10.18
CA GLN A 290 9.90 15.29 -10.50
C GLN A 290 8.53 15.98 -10.44
N ILE A 291 7.49 15.40 -11.05
CA ILE A 291 6.17 16.02 -11.08
C ILE A 291 5.51 16.02 -9.69
N LEU A 292 5.67 14.96 -8.90
CA LEU A 292 5.07 14.86 -7.57
C LEU A 292 5.75 15.79 -6.55
N SER A 293 7.07 15.99 -6.69
CA SER A 293 7.86 16.94 -5.90
C SER A 293 7.68 18.41 -6.33
N SER A 294 7.09 18.69 -7.50
CA SER A 294 6.89 20.08 -7.98
C SER A 294 5.89 20.91 -7.15
N GLY A 295 5.15 20.27 -6.22
CA GLY A 295 4.08 20.92 -5.45
C GLY A 295 2.76 21.06 -6.22
N ILE A 296 2.72 20.69 -7.49
CA ILE A 296 1.51 20.72 -8.30
C ILE A 296 0.49 19.70 -7.80
N ARG A 297 -0.79 20.08 -7.81
CA ARG A 297 -1.92 19.23 -7.39
C ARG A 297 -3.05 19.34 -8.42
N VAL A 298 -3.78 18.25 -8.60
CA VAL A 298 -4.89 18.15 -9.58
C VAL A 298 -6.24 17.97 -8.88
N GLN A 299 -7.27 18.61 -9.44
CA GLN A 299 -8.73 18.44 -9.30
C GLN A 299 -9.27 17.02 -9.50
N GLN A 300 -9.29 16.67 -10.76
CA GLN A 300 -9.71 15.39 -11.25
C GLN A 300 -8.75 15.05 -12.39
N ASP A 301 -9.21 14.29 -13.34
CA ASP A 301 -8.48 13.67 -14.43
C ASP A 301 -8.84 14.25 -15.81
N ARG A 302 -9.49 15.43 -15.86
CA ARG A 302 -9.89 16.08 -17.12
C ARG A 302 -8.76 16.95 -17.66
N LEU A 303 -8.11 16.49 -18.72
CA LEU A 303 -6.99 17.17 -19.38
C LEU A 303 -7.47 17.95 -20.61
N LEU A 304 -7.06 19.21 -20.72
CA LEU A 304 -7.15 19.99 -21.95
C LEU A 304 -5.76 20.13 -22.58
N ILE A 305 -5.66 19.96 -23.90
CA ILE A 305 -4.41 20.14 -24.64
C ILE A 305 -4.52 21.39 -25.50
N ILE A 306 -3.53 22.29 -25.44
CA ILE A 306 -3.34 23.41 -26.37
C ILE A 306 -2.09 23.12 -27.19
N THR A 307 -2.19 23.14 -28.52
CA THR A 307 -1.06 22.77 -29.41
C THR A 307 -1.03 23.66 -30.65
N ASN A 308 0.15 23.92 -31.21
CA ASN A 308 0.30 24.50 -32.55
C ASN A 308 0.49 23.44 -33.66
N GLY A 309 0.29 22.17 -33.35
CA GLY A 309 0.37 21.08 -34.31
C GLY A 309 -0.59 19.95 -33.99
N GLY A 310 -1.46 19.62 -34.96
CA GLY A 310 -2.46 18.55 -34.82
C GLY A 310 -1.87 17.17 -34.58
N GLY A 311 -0.79 16.79 -35.28
CA GLY A 311 -0.13 15.47 -35.11
C GLY A 311 0.29 15.18 -33.65
N PRO A 312 1.10 16.05 -33.02
CA PRO A 312 1.41 15.96 -31.60
C PRO A 312 0.19 15.94 -30.68
N GLY A 313 -0.85 16.72 -31.00
CA GLY A 313 -2.11 16.74 -30.24
C GLY A 313 -2.82 15.39 -30.25
N VAL A 314 -2.84 14.69 -31.40
CA VAL A 314 -3.38 13.33 -31.52
C VAL A 314 -2.55 12.34 -30.69
N MET A 315 -1.22 12.36 -30.79
CA MET A 315 -0.34 11.50 -29.99
C MET A 315 -0.55 11.68 -28.48
N ALA A 316 -0.69 12.93 -28.03
CA ALA A 316 -1.01 13.22 -26.64
C ALA A 316 -2.39 12.68 -26.23
N THR A 317 -3.38 12.79 -27.11
CA THR A 317 -4.74 12.29 -26.85
C THR A 317 -4.78 10.77 -26.76
N ASP A 318 -4.11 10.07 -27.68
CA ASP A 318 -4.00 8.60 -27.65
C ASP A 318 -3.37 8.14 -26.34
N ARG A 319 -2.24 8.75 -25.95
CA ARG A 319 -1.58 8.44 -24.67
C ARG A 319 -2.48 8.74 -23.47
N ALA A 320 -3.25 9.82 -23.51
CA ALA A 320 -4.15 10.18 -22.42
C ALA A 320 -5.23 9.11 -22.23
N VAL A 321 -5.82 8.63 -23.33
CA VAL A 321 -6.83 7.55 -23.32
C VAL A 321 -6.22 6.22 -22.85
N GLU A 322 -5.02 5.86 -23.32
CA GLU A 322 -4.30 4.67 -22.84
C GLU A 322 -4.04 4.71 -21.34
N MET A 323 -3.79 5.89 -20.79
CA MET A 323 -3.57 6.11 -19.37
C MET A 323 -4.86 6.29 -18.56
N GLY A 324 -6.03 6.19 -19.22
CA GLY A 324 -7.34 6.31 -18.57
C GLY A 324 -7.70 7.74 -18.17
N LEU A 325 -7.00 8.76 -18.70
CA LEU A 325 -7.35 10.16 -18.51
C LEU A 325 -8.57 10.54 -19.34
N ARG A 326 -9.36 11.48 -18.83
CA ARG A 326 -10.52 12.02 -19.55
C ARG A 326 -10.09 13.28 -20.31
N MET A 327 -10.44 13.36 -21.58
CA MET A 327 -10.31 14.61 -22.32
C MET A 327 -11.39 15.58 -21.86
N ALA A 328 -11.00 16.80 -21.47
CA ALA A 328 -11.95 17.83 -21.06
C ALA A 328 -12.90 18.20 -22.21
N GLU A 329 -14.19 18.31 -21.91
CA GLU A 329 -15.19 18.83 -22.85
C GLU A 329 -15.23 20.35 -22.73
N VAL A 330 -14.83 21.03 -23.82
CA VAL A 330 -14.78 22.50 -23.87
C VAL A 330 -16.19 23.05 -23.76
N SER A 331 -16.45 23.91 -22.77
CA SER A 331 -17.79 24.46 -22.58
C SER A 331 -18.22 25.33 -23.77
N PRO A 332 -19.53 25.44 -24.06
CA PRO A 332 -20.02 26.31 -25.13
C PRO A 332 -19.57 27.76 -24.99
N THR A 333 -19.43 28.24 -23.76
CA THR A 333 -18.91 29.59 -23.44
C THR A 333 -17.45 29.74 -23.84
N THR A 334 -16.59 28.78 -23.46
CA THR A 334 -15.17 28.79 -23.83
C THR A 334 -14.98 28.70 -25.33
N LEU A 335 -15.75 27.84 -26.00
CA LEU A 335 -15.72 27.68 -27.45
C LEU A 335 -16.11 28.99 -28.17
N ALA A 336 -17.13 29.70 -27.68
CA ALA A 336 -17.53 31.00 -28.22
C ALA A 336 -16.45 32.09 -28.04
N GLU A 337 -15.74 32.11 -26.91
CA GLU A 337 -14.63 33.06 -26.69
C GLU A 337 -13.40 32.71 -27.53
N LEU A 338 -13.05 31.43 -27.65
CA LEU A 338 -11.96 30.98 -28.52
C LEU A 338 -12.21 31.36 -29.99
N ASN A 339 -13.45 31.23 -30.46
CA ASN A 339 -13.85 31.61 -31.82
C ASN A 339 -13.65 33.10 -32.15
N LYS A 340 -13.60 33.98 -31.15
CA LYS A 340 -13.36 35.41 -31.35
C LYS A 340 -11.88 35.74 -31.56
N VAL A 341 -10.99 34.92 -31.00
CA VAL A 341 -9.54 35.22 -30.94
C VAL A 341 -8.68 34.28 -31.78
N LEU A 342 -9.18 33.08 -32.12
CA LEU A 342 -8.50 32.11 -32.95
C LEU A 342 -8.95 32.18 -34.42
N PRO A 343 -8.09 31.81 -35.38
CA PRO A 343 -8.48 31.70 -36.79
C PRO A 343 -9.62 30.69 -36.96
N PHE A 344 -10.55 30.95 -37.90
CA PHE A 344 -11.72 30.08 -38.14
C PHE A 344 -11.38 28.59 -38.35
N THR A 345 -10.16 28.29 -38.83
CA THR A 345 -9.67 26.94 -39.11
C THR A 345 -9.08 26.18 -37.92
N TRP A 346 -9.14 26.73 -36.70
CA TRP A 346 -8.75 25.99 -35.49
C TRP A 346 -9.65 24.75 -35.27
N SER A 347 -9.26 23.83 -34.39
CA SER A 347 -9.91 22.51 -34.27
C SER A 347 -11.36 22.49 -33.73
N HIS A 348 -11.83 23.56 -33.08
CA HIS A 348 -13.15 23.62 -32.41
C HIS A 348 -13.39 22.54 -31.36
N GLY A 349 -12.33 22.02 -30.73
CA GLY A 349 -12.42 20.93 -29.76
C GLY A 349 -11.20 20.79 -28.86
N ASN A 350 -11.05 19.61 -28.26
CA ASN A 350 -9.89 19.23 -27.46
C ASN A 350 -9.19 18.05 -28.14
N PRO A 351 -7.94 18.19 -28.63
CA PRO A 351 -7.01 19.31 -28.46
C PRO A 351 -7.46 20.62 -29.12
N VAL A 352 -7.14 21.75 -28.49
CA VAL A 352 -7.25 23.11 -29.03
C VAL A 352 -6.03 23.36 -29.93
N ASP A 353 -6.18 23.10 -31.23
CA ASP A 353 -5.13 23.33 -32.23
C ASP A 353 -5.18 24.79 -32.71
N ILE A 354 -4.20 25.58 -32.28
CA ILE A 354 -4.09 27.01 -32.58
C ILE A 354 -3.27 27.32 -33.84
N LEU A 355 -2.96 26.28 -34.63
CA LEU A 355 -2.25 26.30 -35.90
C LEU A 355 -0.74 26.62 -35.79
N GLY A 356 0.03 26.19 -36.80
CA GLY A 356 1.50 26.21 -36.77
C GLY A 356 2.16 27.59 -36.78
N ASP A 357 1.46 28.63 -37.23
CA ASP A 357 1.92 30.02 -37.25
C ASP A 357 1.63 30.78 -35.94
N ALA A 358 1.19 30.08 -34.89
CA ALA A 358 0.84 30.71 -33.61
C ALA A 358 2.01 31.48 -32.98
N ASP A 359 1.75 32.76 -32.70
CA ASP A 359 2.62 33.69 -31.98
C ASP A 359 2.38 33.60 -30.45
N PRO A 360 3.26 34.18 -29.61
CA PRO A 360 3.08 34.21 -28.17
C PRO A 360 1.71 34.76 -27.73
N GLU A 361 1.20 35.77 -28.41
CA GLU A 361 -0.10 36.39 -28.14
C GLU A 361 -1.27 35.41 -28.34
N ARG A 362 -1.25 34.58 -29.38
CA ARG A 362 -2.27 33.55 -29.62
C ARG A 362 -2.25 32.47 -28.55
N TYR A 363 -1.06 32.02 -28.12
CA TYR A 363 -0.94 31.14 -26.96
C TYR A 363 -1.49 31.79 -25.69
N ALA A 364 -1.19 33.08 -25.47
CA ALA A 364 -1.68 33.82 -24.32
C ALA A 364 -3.21 33.87 -24.26
N ALA A 365 -3.84 34.20 -25.40
CA ALA A 365 -5.28 34.33 -25.52
C ALA A 365 -5.97 32.98 -25.28
N ALA A 366 -5.53 31.93 -25.97
CA ALA A 366 -6.10 30.59 -25.83
C ALA A 366 -5.96 30.07 -24.39
N LEU A 367 -4.77 30.19 -23.79
CA LEU A 367 -4.51 29.73 -22.42
C LEU A 367 -5.38 30.47 -21.40
N LYS A 368 -5.47 31.81 -21.46
CA LYS A 368 -6.29 32.60 -20.53
C LYS A 368 -7.77 32.23 -20.60
N ILE A 369 -8.31 32.04 -21.80
CA ILE A 369 -9.71 31.64 -22.00
C ILE A 369 -9.96 30.24 -21.42
N CYS A 370 -9.10 29.27 -21.77
CA CYS A 370 -9.21 27.90 -21.28
C CYS A 370 -9.09 27.81 -19.75
N MET A 371 -8.21 28.61 -19.13
CA MET A 371 -8.05 28.62 -17.68
C MET A 371 -9.33 29.00 -16.92
N GLN A 372 -10.27 29.71 -17.55
CA GLN A 372 -11.55 30.08 -16.95
C GLN A 372 -12.62 28.97 -17.02
N ASP A 373 -12.38 27.89 -17.78
CA ASP A 373 -13.38 26.83 -18.00
C ASP A 373 -13.42 25.80 -16.87
N ASP A 374 -14.48 25.78 -16.05
CA ASP A 374 -14.61 24.85 -14.92
C ASP A 374 -14.74 23.36 -15.33
N ASN A 375 -14.83 23.06 -16.64
CA ASN A 375 -14.87 21.69 -17.16
C ASN A 375 -13.49 20.99 -17.28
N LEU A 376 -12.40 21.65 -16.87
CA LEU A 376 -11.06 21.06 -16.94
C LEU A 376 -10.27 21.17 -15.63
N ASP A 377 -9.37 20.21 -15.41
CA ASP A 377 -8.57 20.08 -14.18
C ASP A 377 -7.07 20.29 -14.40
N GLY A 378 -6.63 20.33 -15.65
CA GLY A 378 -5.26 20.66 -16.03
C GLY A 378 -5.14 20.98 -17.51
N ILE A 379 -4.09 21.73 -17.85
CA ILE A 379 -3.79 22.15 -19.22
C ILE A 379 -2.38 21.68 -19.59
N LEU A 380 -2.27 20.99 -20.73
CA LEU A 380 -0.99 20.69 -21.36
C LEU A 380 -0.80 21.66 -22.53
N VAL A 381 0.19 22.55 -22.42
CA VAL A 381 0.59 23.44 -23.52
C VAL A 381 1.74 22.78 -24.29
N MET A 382 1.54 22.59 -25.59
CA MET A 382 2.48 21.93 -26.48
C MET A 382 2.96 22.88 -27.55
N LEU A 383 4.25 22.81 -27.86
CA LEU A 383 4.88 23.60 -28.91
C LEU A 383 5.77 22.71 -29.77
N THR A 384 5.56 22.79 -31.08
CA THR A 384 6.51 22.33 -32.11
C THR A 384 7.17 23.54 -32.77
N PRO A 385 8.49 23.48 -33.03
CA PRO A 385 9.19 24.57 -33.70
C PRO A 385 8.78 24.63 -35.17
N GLN A 386 8.14 25.72 -35.58
CA GLN A 386 7.92 26.08 -36.99
C GLN A 386 8.77 27.31 -37.34
N ALA A 387 8.94 27.58 -38.63
CA ALA A 387 9.75 28.71 -39.11
C ALA A 387 9.33 30.08 -38.54
N MET A 388 8.04 30.25 -38.21
CA MET A 388 7.46 31.49 -37.71
C MET A 388 7.26 31.49 -36.18
N THR A 389 7.53 30.37 -35.50
CA THR A 389 7.30 30.25 -34.05
C THR A 389 8.43 30.89 -33.27
N ASP A 390 8.12 31.56 -32.15
CA ASP A 390 9.08 32.00 -31.14
C ASP A 390 8.97 31.12 -29.87
N PRO A 391 9.73 30.02 -29.76
CA PRO A 391 9.63 29.11 -28.62
C PRO A 391 9.97 29.76 -27.27
N ALA A 392 10.82 30.79 -27.26
CA ALA A 392 11.24 31.47 -26.03
C ALA A 392 10.20 32.51 -25.59
N GLY A 393 9.65 33.29 -26.52
CA GLY A 393 8.56 34.22 -26.26
C GLY A 393 7.28 33.52 -25.79
N VAL A 394 6.94 32.37 -26.39
CA VAL A 394 5.81 31.54 -25.94
C VAL A 394 6.07 31.03 -24.52
N ALA A 395 7.27 30.53 -24.22
CA ALA A 395 7.62 30.06 -22.88
C ALA A 395 7.48 31.18 -21.82
N ALA A 396 8.04 32.37 -22.09
CA ALA A 396 7.92 33.53 -21.20
C ALA A 396 6.46 33.93 -20.97
N THR A 397 5.63 33.85 -22.00
CA THR A 397 4.19 34.15 -21.94
C THR A 397 3.45 33.15 -21.05
N VAL A 398 3.70 31.86 -21.22
CA VAL A 398 3.10 30.79 -20.41
C VAL A 398 3.51 30.92 -18.94
N ILE A 399 4.78 31.24 -18.66
CA ILE A 399 5.28 31.50 -17.30
C ILE A 399 4.51 32.66 -16.65
N ASN A 400 4.40 33.80 -17.34
CA ASN A 400 3.70 34.97 -16.82
C ASN A 400 2.22 34.69 -16.51
N ILE A 401 1.53 33.93 -17.38
CA ILE A 401 0.13 33.53 -17.16
C ILE A 401 0.03 32.57 -15.97
N CYS A 402 0.95 31.63 -15.84
CA CYS A 402 0.99 30.70 -14.71
C CYS A 402 1.15 31.48 -13.39
N ASP A 403 2.11 32.40 -13.31
CA ASP A 403 2.39 33.17 -12.09
C ASP A 403 1.26 34.12 -11.70
N THR A 404 0.63 34.78 -12.67
CA THR A 404 -0.54 35.63 -12.42
C THR A 404 -1.75 34.81 -11.95
N SER A 405 -1.89 33.58 -12.42
CA SER A 405 -3.02 32.70 -12.10
C SER A 405 -2.88 31.97 -10.76
N LYS A 406 -1.65 31.82 -10.22
CA LYS A 406 -1.41 31.23 -8.89
C LYS A 406 -2.17 31.92 -7.75
N LYS A 407 -2.58 33.18 -7.94
CA LYS A 407 -3.33 33.97 -6.94
C LYS A 407 -4.84 34.07 -7.22
N GLY A 408 -5.32 33.46 -8.31
CA GLY A 408 -6.71 33.56 -8.77
C GLY A 408 -7.61 32.42 -8.29
N LYS A 409 -8.93 32.63 -8.39
CA LYS A 409 -9.97 31.63 -8.06
C LYS A 409 -9.90 30.35 -8.92
N HIS A 410 -9.32 30.43 -10.12
CA HIS A 410 -9.21 29.33 -11.10
C HIS A 410 -7.75 28.89 -11.31
N CYS A 411 -6.99 28.66 -10.24
CA CYS A 411 -5.63 28.13 -10.34
C CYS A 411 -5.67 26.66 -10.79
N LYS A 412 -5.20 26.39 -12.01
CA LYS A 412 -5.13 25.04 -12.61
C LYS A 412 -3.70 24.69 -12.97
N PRO A 413 -3.30 23.41 -12.85
CA PRO A 413 -1.97 22.95 -13.20
C PRO A 413 -1.72 23.07 -14.70
N ILE A 414 -0.57 23.68 -15.05
CA ILE A 414 -0.11 23.84 -16.43
C ILE A 414 1.16 23.01 -16.59
N LEU A 415 1.11 22.06 -17.52
CA LEU A 415 2.27 21.30 -17.96
C LEU A 415 2.68 21.79 -19.35
N THR A 416 3.98 21.68 -19.64
CA THR A 416 4.53 22.18 -20.91
C THR A 416 5.27 21.09 -21.66
N CYS A 417 5.09 21.01 -22.98
CA CYS A 417 5.80 20.09 -23.86
C CYS A 417 6.42 20.83 -25.04
N TRP A 418 7.74 21.05 -25.00
CA TRP A 418 8.49 21.74 -26.05
C TRP A 418 9.27 20.68 -26.82
N MET A 419 8.72 20.33 -27.99
CA MET A 419 9.22 19.24 -28.82
C MET A 419 10.42 19.67 -29.65
N GLY A 420 11.39 18.77 -29.83
CA GLY A 420 12.65 19.05 -30.51
C GLY A 420 13.79 19.36 -29.53
N GLU A 421 14.93 19.79 -30.06
CA GLU A 421 16.14 20.01 -29.24
C GLU A 421 16.65 21.46 -29.38
N GLN A 422 17.43 21.76 -30.41
CA GLN A 422 18.17 23.02 -30.52
C GLN A 422 17.28 24.27 -30.54
N GLN A 423 16.23 24.28 -31.37
CA GLN A 423 15.38 25.47 -31.55
C GLN A 423 14.51 25.81 -30.33
N VAL A 424 14.17 24.80 -29.52
CA VAL A 424 13.33 24.96 -28.33
C VAL A 424 14.14 25.04 -27.03
N ALA A 425 15.46 24.87 -27.10
CA ALA A 425 16.34 24.81 -25.93
C ALA A 425 16.25 26.06 -25.03
N ALA A 426 16.20 27.25 -25.63
CA ALA A 426 16.06 28.50 -24.90
C ALA A 426 14.73 28.56 -24.13
N GLY A 427 13.62 28.18 -24.78
CA GLY A 427 12.30 28.12 -24.14
C GLY A 427 12.25 27.10 -23.00
N ARG A 428 12.81 25.90 -23.18
CA ARG A 428 12.90 24.89 -22.11
C ARG A 428 13.74 25.35 -20.93
N LYS A 429 14.84 26.06 -21.17
CA LYS A 429 15.68 26.63 -20.11
C LYS A 429 14.88 27.63 -19.27
N LEU A 430 14.12 28.53 -19.91
CA LEU A 430 13.25 29.47 -19.20
C LEU A 430 12.20 28.75 -18.34
N LEU A 431 11.55 27.71 -18.89
CA LEU A 431 10.57 26.90 -18.16
C LEU A 431 11.21 26.20 -16.95
N ALA A 432 12.41 25.64 -17.11
CA ALA A 432 13.17 25.00 -16.05
C ALA A 432 13.55 25.99 -14.93
N GLU A 433 14.07 27.17 -15.29
CA GLU A 433 14.44 28.24 -14.35
C GLU A 433 13.22 28.79 -13.59
N ALA A 434 12.05 28.82 -14.22
CA ALA A 434 10.78 29.18 -13.58
C ALA A 434 10.16 28.06 -12.73
N GLY A 435 10.78 26.87 -12.68
CA GLY A 435 10.24 25.70 -11.98
C GLY A 435 8.97 25.13 -12.59
N MET A 436 8.67 25.42 -13.86
CA MET A 436 7.53 24.84 -14.57
C MET A 436 7.83 23.41 -15.04
N PRO A 437 6.90 22.46 -14.90
CA PRO A 437 7.06 21.13 -15.47
C PRO A 437 7.14 21.20 -16.99
N HIS A 438 8.26 20.74 -17.54
CA HIS A 438 8.56 20.80 -18.96
C HIS A 438 9.04 19.45 -19.46
N PHE A 439 8.49 19.04 -20.60
CA PHE A 439 8.71 17.74 -21.21
C PHE A 439 9.14 17.89 -22.67
N ARG A 440 9.81 16.86 -23.18
CA ARG A 440 10.29 16.83 -24.58
C ARG A 440 9.35 16.12 -25.52
N THR A 441 8.50 15.24 -24.99
CA THR A 441 7.58 14.41 -25.76
C THR A 441 6.16 14.51 -25.21
N PRO A 442 5.14 14.43 -26.09
CA PRO A 442 3.73 14.44 -25.69
C PRO A 442 3.42 13.36 -24.63
N GLU A 443 3.96 12.16 -24.82
CA GLU A 443 3.70 11.00 -23.98
C GLU A 443 4.20 11.22 -22.56
N ALA A 444 5.42 11.74 -22.39
CA ALA A 444 5.99 12.02 -21.08
C ALA A 444 5.19 13.11 -20.33
N ALA A 445 4.69 14.12 -21.06
CA ALA A 445 3.88 15.19 -20.48
C ALA A 445 2.52 14.68 -19.99
N VAL A 446 1.88 13.81 -20.79
CA VAL A 446 0.62 13.17 -20.43
C VAL A 446 0.81 12.19 -19.28
N GLU A 447 1.87 11.39 -19.30
CA GLU A 447 2.24 10.48 -18.20
C GLU A 447 2.45 11.25 -16.89
N ALA A 448 3.12 12.40 -16.93
CA ALA A 448 3.30 13.24 -15.75
C ALA A 448 1.96 13.73 -15.17
N PHE A 449 1.01 14.13 -16.02
CA PHE A 449 -0.34 14.45 -15.55
C PHE A 449 -1.06 13.23 -14.98
N ALA A 450 -0.93 12.05 -15.61
CA ALA A 450 -1.47 10.80 -15.11
C ALA A 450 -0.91 10.40 -13.74
N TYR A 451 0.38 10.67 -13.46
CA TYR A 451 0.95 10.42 -12.14
C TYR A 451 0.34 11.32 -11.06
N LEU A 452 0.03 12.57 -11.37
CA LEU A 452 -0.65 13.47 -10.44
C LEU A 452 -2.07 12.98 -10.12
N THR A 453 -2.82 12.51 -11.12
CA THR A 453 -4.19 12.01 -10.95
C THR A 453 -4.20 10.68 -10.19
N GLN A 454 -3.29 9.77 -10.54
CA GLN A 454 -3.12 8.48 -9.87
C GLN A 454 -2.68 8.67 -8.42
N TYR A 455 -1.71 9.53 -8.15
CA TYR A 455 -1.29 9.86 -6.79
C TYR A 455 -2.48 10.33 -5.96
N ARG A 456 -3.25 11.30 -6.44
CA ARG A 456 -4.46 11.77 -5.73
C ARG A 456 -5.48 10.65 -5.49
N SER A 457 -5.74 9.83 -6.50
CA SER A 457 -6.68 8.69 -6.41
C SER A 457 -6.22 7.70 -5.34
N ASN A 458 -4.93 7.40 -5.30
CA ASN A 458 -4.32 6.47 -4.35
C ASN A 458 -4.26 7.07 -2.95
N GLN A 459 -4.02 8.37 -2.81
CA GLN A 459 -4.14 9.08 -1.53
C GLN A 459 -5.58 9.02 -0.98
N LYS A 460 -6.60 9.18 -1.84
CA LYS A 460 -7.99 8.98 -1.40
C LYS A 460 -8.25 7.56 -0.91
N LEU A 461 -7.69 6.55 -1.58
CA LEU A 461 -7.75 5.15 -1.16
C LEU A 461 -7.02 4.89 0.17
N LEU A 462 -5.85 5.47 0.35
CA LEU A 462 -5.04 5.34 1.56
C LEU A 462 -5.82 5.80 2.80
N MET A 463 -6.58 6.89 2.65
CA MET A 463 -7.46 7.48 3.65
C MET A 463 -8.74 6.67 3.90
N GLN A 464 -9.10 5.72 3.04
CA GLN A 464 -10.33 4.95 3.21
C GLN A 464 -10.18 3.92 4.32
N VAL A 465 -11.03 4.03 5.33
CA VAL A 465 -11.22 3.00 6.36
C VAL A 465 -12.50 2.23 6.03
N PRO A 466 -12.51 0.90 6.18
CA PRO A 466 -13.75 0.15 6.14
C PRO A 466 -14.72 0.67 7.20
N PRO A 467 -15.99 0.95 6.87
CA PRO A 467 -16.97 1.31 7.88
C PRO A 467 -17.00 0.24 8.97
N SER A 468 -17.13 0.67 10.23
CA SER A 468 -17.35 -0.25 11.33
C SER A 468 -18.60 -1.07 11.07
N VAL A 469 -18.59 -2.36 11.44
CA VAL A 469 -19.71 -3.32 11.30
C VAL A 469 -21.02 -2.75 11.86
N GLN A 470 -20.94 -1.76 12.75
CA GLN A 470 -22.05 -1.03 13.38
C GLN A 470 -23.04 -0.34 12.42
N GLU A 471 -22.70 -0.11 11.14
CA GLU A 471 -23.65 0.44 10.15
C GLU A 471 -24.48 -0.64 9.43
N GLN A 472 -24.10 -1.92 9.56
CA GLN A 472 -24.85 -3.02 8.98
C GLN A 472 -25.91 -3.52 9.97
N LYS A 473 -27.19 -3.46 9.58
CA LYS A 473 -28.36 -3.82 10.42
C LYS A 473 -28.36 -5.26 10.96
N THR A 474 -27.44 -6.13 10.53
CA THR A 474 -27.41 -7.55 10.92
C THR A 474 -25.99 -8.10 10.77
N GLU A 475 -25.47 -8.74 11.81
CA GLU A 475 -24.12 -9.33 11.83
C GLU A 475 -24.07 -10.68 11.07
N PRO A 476 -22.90 -11.05 10.51
CA PRO A 476 -22.69 -12.37 9.94
C PRO A 476 -22.53 -13.45 11.03
N ASP A 477 -22.88 -14.68 10.70
CA ASP A 477 -22.67 -15.86 11.58
C ASP A 477 -21.28 -16.47 11.34
N VAL A 478 -20.25 -15.80 11.86
CA VAL A 478 -18.85 -16.23 11.68
C VAL A 478 -18.59 -17.57 12.35
N ASP A 479 -19.12 -17.77 13.56
CA ASP A 479 -18.92 -19.00 14.33
C ASP A 479 -19.57 -20.20 13.64
N GLY A 480 -20.80 -20.05 13.12
CA GLY A 480 -21.46 -21.08 12.32
C GLY A 480 -20.67 -21.45 11.06
N ALA A 481 -20.11 -20.46 10.37
CA ALA A 481 -19.27 -20.71 9.20
C ALA A 481 -17.94 -21.43 9.56
N ARG A 482 -17.32 -21.08 10.69
CA ARG A 482 -16.11 -21.76 11.20
C ARG A 482 -16.37 -23.22 11.52
N LEU A 483 -17.47 -23.52 12.20
CA LEU A 483 -17.86 -24.89 12.53
C LEU A 483 -18.02 -25.78 11.28
N ILE A 484 -18.59 -25.23 10.20
CA ILE A 484 -18.71 -25.94 8.91
C ILE A 484 -17.31 -26.25 8.36
N ILE A 485 -16.44 -25.25 8.31
CA ILE A 485 -15.06 -25.38 7.79
C ILE A 485 -14.27 -26.40 8.63
N GLU A 486 -14.33 -26.32 9.96
CA GLU A 486 -13.65 -27.23 10.87
C GLU A 486 -14.11 -28.67 10.67
N SER A 487 -15.41 -28.92 10.50
CA SER A 487 -15.95 -30.25 10.18
C SER A 487 -15.37 -30.80 8.87
N VAL A 488 -15.35 -29.99 7.81
CA VAL A 488 -14.81 -30.38 6.49
C VAL A 488 -13.32 -30.71 6.59
N LEU A 489 -12.55 -29.90 7.31
CA LEU A 489 -11.11 -30.11 7.52
C LEU A 489 -10.82 -31.34 8.38
N ALA A 490 -11.67 -31.64 9.37
CA ALA A 490 -11.57 -32.82 10.22
C ALA A 490 -11.84 -34.12 9.44
N GLU A 491 -12.68 -34.06 8.41
CA GLU A 491 -12.92 -35.16 7.46
C GLU A 491 -11.77 -35.35 6.44
N GLY A 492 -10.72 -34.52 6.50
CA GLY A 492 -9.60 -34.55 5.55
C GLY A 492 -9.92 -33.97 4.18
N ARG A 493 -11.09 -33.34 4.01
CA ARG A 493 -11.49 -32.65 2.78
C ARG A 493 -10.89 -31.24 2.71
N ARG A 494 -10.68 -30.75 1.49
CA ARG A 494 -10.19 -29.39 1.19
C ARG A 494 -11.15 -28.58 0.33
N ALA A 495 -12.20 -29.20 -0.17
CA ALA A 495 -13.24 -28.57 -0.98
C ALA A 495 -14.59 -28.76 -0.29
N LEU A 496 -15.39 -27.69 -0.28
CA LEU A 496 -16.74 -27.71 0.25
C LEU A 496 -17.70 -28.28 -0.79
N SER A 497 -18.70 -29.01 -0.31
CA SER A 497 -19.85 -29.39 -1.11
C SER A 497 -20.72 -28.18 -1.47
N THR A 498 -21.64 -28.35 -2.41
CA THR A 498 -22.60 -27.29 -2.78
C THR A 498 -23.40 -26.82 -1.56
N THR A 499 -23.91 -27.74 -0.74
CA THR A 499 -24.71 -27.40 0.45
C THR A 499 -23.91 -26.63 1.49
N GLU A 500 -22.67 -27.04 1.77
CA GLU A 500 -21.76 -26.34 2.68
C GLU A 500 -21.41 -24.94 2.15
N SER A 501 -21.11 -24.83 0.85
CA SER A 501 -20.81 -23.55 0.19
C SER A 501 -21.98 -22.57 0.32
N ARG A 502 -23.22 -23.04 0.13
CA ARG A 502 -24.45 -22.24 0.32
C ARG A 502 -24.66 -21.82 1.77
N ALA A 503 -24.38 -22.72 2.72
CA ALA A 503 -24.48 -22.40 4.14
C ALA A 503 -23.51 -21.28 4.53
N ILE A 504 -22.27 -21.31 4.04
CA ILE A 504 -21.31 -20.21 4.25
C ILE A 504 -21.79 -18.90 3.61
N LEU A 505 -22.27 -18.92 2.37
CA LEU A 505 -22.84 -17.71 1.74
C LEU A 505 -23.99 -17.14 2.59
N SER A 506 -24.87 -18.01 3.11
CA SER A 506 -26.00 -17.61 3.95
C SER A 506 -25.56 -17.02 5.30
N ALA A 507 -24.53 -17.61 5.93
CA ALA A 507 -23.93 -17.11 7.16
C ALA A 507 -23.44 -15.65 7.02
N PHE A 508 -22.88 -15.31 5.85
CA PHE A 508 -22.46 -13.96 5.50
C PHE A 508 -23.53 -13.14 4.75
N ARG A 509 -24.79 -13.60 4.74
CA ARG A 509 -25.93 -12.88 4.13
C ARG A 509 -25.76 -12.56 2.65
N ILE A 510 -25.01 -13.40 1.92
CA ILE A 510 -24.90 -13.32 0.46
C ILE A 510 -26.08 -14.08 -0.15
N PRO A 511 -26.96 -13.41 -0.94
CA PRO A 511 -28.12 -14.07 -1.52
C PRO A 511 -27.70 -15.18 -2.48
N ALA A 512 -28.27 -16.37 -2.28
CA ALA A 512 -28.04 -17.55 -3.10
C ALA A 512 -29.37 -18.24 -3.40
N LEU A 513 -29.45 -18.92 -4.55
CA LEU A 513 -30.66 -19.66 -4.92
C LEU A 513 -30.88 -20.86 -3.98
N PRO A 514 -32.13 -21.12 -3.55
CA PRO A 514 -32.47 -22.34 -2.85
C PRO A 514 -32.03 -23.56 -3.65
N THR A 515 -31.27 -24.43 -2.99
CA THR A 515 -30.64 -25.60 -3.61
C THR A 515 -30.96 -26.83 -2.77
N ILE A 516 -31.54 -27.86 -3.39
CA ILE A 516 -31.88 -29.12 -2.73
C ILE A 516 -31.06 -30.24 -3.35
N LEU A 517 -30.23 -30.91 -2.55
CA LEU A 517 -29.53 -32.13 -2.97
C LEU A 517 -30.50 -33.31 -2.96
N VAL A 518 -30.57 -34.04 -4.07
CA VAL A 518 -31.45 -35.19 -4.25
C VAL A 518 -30.67 -36.39 -4.75
N ARG A 519 -31.02 -37.58 -4.25
CA ARG A 519 -30.33 -38.86 -4.55
C ARG A 519 -31.17 -39.81 -5.39
N SER A 520 -32.40 -39.42 -5.72
CA SER A 520 -33.28 -40.21 -6.58
C SER A 520 -34.13 -39.33 -7.51
N PRO A 521 -34.61 -39.86 -8.66
CA PRO A 521 -35.53 -39.13 -9.53
C PRO A 521 -36.86 -38.77 -8.84
N ALA A 522 -37.27 -39.52 -7.82
CA ALA A 522 -38.47 -39.24 -7.04
C ALA A 522 -38.27 -38.03 -6.11
N GLU A 523 -37.14 -37.97 -5.40
CA GLU A 523 -36.75 -36.79 -4.62
C GLU A 523 -36.59 -35.55 -5.51
N ALA A 524 -35.99 -35.70 -6.70
CA ALA A 524 -35.82 -34.61 -7.66
C ALA A 524 -37.16 -33.98 -8.06
N LEU A 525 -38.18 -34.81 -8.25
CA LEU A 525 -39.52 -34.36 -8.59
C LEU A 525 -40.16 -33.57 -7.42
N VAL A 526 -40.09 -34.10 -6.20
CA VAL A 526 -40.63 -33.43 -5.00
C VAL A 526 -39.93 -32.08 -4.76
N ALA A 527 -38.61 -32.05 -4.92
CA ALA A 527 -37.83 -30.82 -4.83
C ALA A 527 -38.25 -29.81 -5.92
N ALA A 528 -38.42 -30.25 -7.17
CA ALA A 528 -38.83 -29.38 -8.27
C ALA A 528 -40.25 -28.81 -8.09
N GLU A 529 -41.20 -29.61 -7.60
CA GLU A 529 -42.55 -29.14 -7.27
C GLU A 529 -42.54 -28.11 -6.13
N SER A 530 -41.66 -28.30 -5.14
CA SER A 530 -41.53 -27.36 -4.01
C SER A 530 -40.88 -26.04 -4.41
N LEU A 531 -39.91 -26.08 -5.32
CA LEU A 531 -39.14 -24.91 -5.79
C LEU A 531 -39.85 -24.12 -6.90
N GLY A 532 -40.78 -24.76 -7.63
CA GLY A 532 -41.48 -24.18 -8.76
C GLY A 532 -40.69 -24.21 -10.08
N TYR A 533 -41.39 -24.37 -11.20
CA TYR A 533 -40.80 -24.46 -12.54
C TYR A 533 -40.60 -23.06 -13.19
N PRO A 534 -39.61 -22.90 -14.10
CA PRO A 534 -38.61 -23.90 -14.49
C PRO A 534 -37.50 -24.08 -13.43
N VAL A 535 -36.98 -25.30 -13.34
CA VAL A 535 -35.85 -25.65 -12.46
C VAL A 535 -34.58 -25.95 -13.25
N VAL A 536 -33.47 -25.98 -12.54
CA VAL A 536 -32.15 -26.38 -13.04
C VAL A 536 -31.72 -27.64 -12.30
N LEU A 537 -31.22 -28.63 -13.04
CA LEU A 537 -30.61 -29.83 -12.49
C LEU A 537 -29.09 -29.78 -12.73
N LYS A 538 -28.28 -29.94 -11.67
CA LYS A 538 -26.82 -29.95 -11.76
C LYS A 538 -26.24 -31.16 -11.05
N ILE A 539 -25.18 -31.76 -11.60
CA ILE A 539 -24.45 -32.83 -10.92
C ILE A 539 -23.83 -32.32 -9.64
N SER A 540 -23.95 -33.12 -8.57
CA SER A 540 -23.21 -32.93 -7.33
C SER A 540 -22.18 -34.04 -7.20
N SER A 541 -20.90 -33.67 -7.31
CA SER A 541 -19.77 -34.58 -7.20
C SER A 541 -18.55 -33.83 -6.66
N PRO A 542 -17.81 -34.40 -5.70
CA PRO A 542 -16.56 -33.83 -5.21
C PRO A 542 -15.40 -33.99 -6.22
N ASP A 543 -15.53 -34.91 -7.18
CA ASP A 543 -14.48 -35.23 -8.15
C ASP A 543 -14.65 -34.44 -9.46
N ILE A 544 -15.75 -33.68 -9.60
CA ILE A 544 -16.07 -32.89 -10.80
C ILE A 544 -15.93 -31.40 -10.46
N HIS A 545 -14.84 -30.79 -10.93
CA HIS A 545 -14.52 -29.38 -10.64
C HIS A 545 -15.38 -28.39 -11.44
N HIS A 546 -15.53 -28.60 -12.74
CA HIS A 546 -16.35 -27.77 -13.62
C HIS A 546 -17.51 -28.61 -14.18
N LYS A 547 -18.72 -28.32 -13.72
CA LYS A 547 -19.92 -29.11 -14.04
C LYS A 547 -20.23 -29.07 -15.55
N SER A 548 -19.90 -27.97 -16.23
CA SER A 548 -20.10 -27.82 -17.67
C SER A 548 -19.18 -28.72 -18.51
N ASP A 549 -17.99 -29.05 -18.02
CA ASP A 549 -17.00 -29.86 -18.77
C ASP A 549 -17.47 -31.31 -18.98
N VAL A 550 -18.39 -31.76 -18.13
CA VAL A 550 -18.98 -33.11 -18.18
C VAL A 550 -20.42 -33.09 -18.69
N ASP A 551 -20.88 -31.94 -19.20
CA ASP A 551 -22.29 -31.71 -19.56
C ASP A 551 -23.26 -31.96 -18.39
N GLY A 552 -22.80 -31.65 -17.18
CA GLY A 552 -23.48 -31.93 -15.90
C GLY A 552 -24.47 -30.85 -15.45
N VAL A 553 -24.93 -29.98 -16.35
CA VAL A 553 -25.90 -28.91 -16.04
C VAL A 553 -27.02 -28.91 -17.08
N ARG A 554 -28.27 -29.03 -16.63
CA ARG A 554 -29.47 -28.95 -17.49
C ARG A 554 -30.35 -27.79 -17.03
N LEU A 555 -30.47 -26.78 -17.88
CA LEU A 555 -31.25 -25.57 -17.65
C LEU A 555 -32.67 -25.72 -18.19
N ASN A 556 -33.58 -24.85 -17.74
CA ASN A 556 -34.93 -24.69 -18.28
C ASN A 556 -35.79 -25.97 -18.24
N VAL A 557 -35.69 -26.75 -17.15
CA VAL A 557 -36.53 -27.93 -16.96
C VAL A 557 -37.90 -27.47 -16.51
N ALA A 558 -38.86 -27.45 -17.44
CA ALA A 558 -40.12 -26.74 -17.28
C ALA A 558 -41.30 -27.61 -16.79
N SER A 559 -41.12 -28.92 -16.59
CA SER A 559 -42.21 -29.79 -16.15
C SER A 559 -41.76 -30.99 -15.32
N ALA A 560 -42.68 -31.50 -14.49
CA ALA A 560 -42.52 -32.72 -13.70
C ALA A 560 -42.08 -33.93 -14.53
N HIS A 561 -42.66 -34.08 -15.73
CA HIS A 561 -42.31 -35.18 -16.62
C HIS A 561 -40.85 -35.10 -17.08
N ALA A 562 -40.38 -33.89 -17.41
CA ALA A 562 -39.01 -33.65 -17.86
C ALA A 562 -37.97 -33.87 -16.75
N VAL A 563 -38.29 -33.58 -15.48
CA VAL A 563 -37.33 -33.73 -14.36
C VAL A 563 -36.78 -35.15 -14.25
N ARG A 564 -37.65 -36.17 -14.38
CA ARG A 564 -37.21 -37.57 -14.28
C ARG A 564 -36.28 -37.98 -15.41
N SER A 565 -36.63 -37.65 -16.66
CA SER A 565 -35.81 -37.99 -17.82
C SER A 565 -34.47 -37.26 -17.78
N VAL A 566 -34.49 -35.97 -17.46
CA VAL A 566 -33.29 -35.14 -17.34
C VAL A 566 -32.37 -35.65 -16.23
N TYR A 567 -32.91 -36.02 -15.07
CA TYR A 567 -32.12 -36.58 -13.97
C TYR A 567 -31.35 -37.84 -14.39
N GLN A 568 -32.03 -38.77 -15.08
CA GLN A 568 -31.41 -40.01 -15.54
C GLN A 568 -30.34 -39.75 -16.61
N GLU A 569 -30.67 -38.92 -17.59
CA GLU A 569 -29.75 -38.51 -18.66
C GLU A 569 -28.47 -37.86 -18.09
N LEU A 570 -28.62 -36.98 -17.10
CA LEU A 570 -27.51 -36.28 -16.44
C LEU A 570 -26.52 -37.27 -15.80
N LEU A 571 -27.04 -38.26 -15.06
CA LEU A 571 -26.23 -39.30 -14.41
C LEU A 571 -25.56 -40.23 -15.42
N GLU A 572 -26.28 -40.65 -16.45
CA GLU A 572 -25.73 -41.51 -17.50
C GLU A 572 -24.62 -40.82 -18.28
N THR A 573 -24.83 -39.56 -18.65
CA THR A 573 -23.85 -38.75 -19.38
C THR A 573 -22.60 -38.52 -18.54
N THR A 574 -22.77 -38.19 -17.27
CA THR A 574 -21.66 -37.96 -16.35
C THR A 574 -20.84 -39.24 -16.12
N ARG A 575 -21.50 -40.38 -15.89
CA ARG A 575 -20.80 -41.68 -15.74
C ARG A 575 -20.10 -42.13 -17.03
N ARG A 576 -20.61 -41.72 -18.19
CA ARG A 576 -19.95 -41.99 -19.47
C ARG A 576 -18.69 -41.14 -19.64
N ASN A 577 -18.76 -39.86 -19.27
CA ASN A 577 -17.65 -38.92 -19.41
C ASN A 577 -16.56 -39.13 -18.34
N LEU A 578 -16.96 -39.45 -17.10
CA LEU A 578 -16.07 -39.73 -15.97
C LEU A 578 -16.58 -40.96 -15.18
N PRO A 579 -16.20 -42.19 -15.59
CA PRO A 579 -16.69 -43.42 -14.96
C PRO A 579 -16.28 -43.60 -13.50
N GLU A 580 -15.10 -43.09 -13.15
CA GLU A 580 -14.49 -43.21 -11.82
C GLU A 580 -14.90 -42.09 -10.86
N ALA A 581 -15.66 -41.08 -11.32
CA ALA A 581 -16.07 -39.97 -10.47
C ALA A 581 -17.14 -40.41 -9.45
N ARG A 582 -16.92 -40.10 -8.18
CA ARG A 582 -17.92 -40.24 -7.12
C ARG A 582 -19.04 -39.22 -7.35
N ILE A 583 -20.28 -39.68 -7.51
CA ILE A 583 -21.44 -38.81 -7.67
C ILE A 583 -22.29 -38.90 -6.40
N ASP A 584 -22.42 -37.79 -5.68
CA ASP A 584 -23.19 -37.72 -4.44
C ASP A 584 -24.70 -37.57 -4.70
N GLY A 585 -25.06 -37.04 -5.88
CA GLY A 585 -26.43 -36.88 -6.35
C GLY A 585 -26.57 -35.81 -7.43
N VAL A 586 -27.74 -35.18 -7.49
CA VAL A 586 -28.06 -34.04 -8.35
C VAL A 586 -28.60 -32.93 -7.46
N THR A 587 -28.24 -31.67 -7.70
CA THR A 587 -28.92 -30.53 -7.08
C THR A 587 -30.06 -30.04 -7.96
N VAL A 588 -31.22 -29.79 -7.33
CA VAL A 588 -32.36 -29.10 -7.95
C VAL A 588 -32.39 -27.67 -7.42
N GLU A 589 -32.43 -26.71 -8.34
CA GLU A 589 -32.40 -25.28 -8.05
C GLU A 589 -33.50 -24.56 -8.83
N SER A 590 -34.10 -23.51 -8.24
CA SER A 590 -34.97 -22.61 -9.01
C SER A 590 -34.17 -21.92 -10.11
N MET A 591 -34.68 -21.86 -11.34
CA MET A 591 -33.98 -21.17 -12.42
C MET A 591 -34.07 -19.65 -12.20
N TYR A 592 -32.93 -18.97 -12.18
CA TYR A 592 -32.91 -17.51 -12.20
C TYR A 592 -33.46 -17.02 -13.55
N HIS A 593 -34.58 -16.30 -13.54
CA HIS A 593 -35.22 -15.81 -14.76
C HIS A 593 -35.23 -14.28 -14.77
N SER A 594 -34.43 -13.70 -15.66
CA SER A 594 -34.41 -12.25 -15.86
C SER A 594 -33.86 -11.93 -17.26
N ASN A 595 -34.71 -11.31 -18.08
CA ASN A 595 -34.37 -10.90 -19.46
C ASN A 595 -33.36 -9.74 -19.51
N SER A 596 -33.02 -9.18 -18.35
CA SER A 596 -32.10 -8.05 -18.21
C SER A 596 -30.97 -8.33 -17.23
N SER A 597 -30.73 -9.59 -16.86
CA SER A 597 -29.62 -9.96 -15.98
C SER A 597 -28.24 -9.76 -16.62
N ARG A 598 -27.24 -9.58 -15.76
CA ARG A 598 -25.82 -9.56 -16.11
C ARG A 598 -25.11 -10.66 -15.34
N GLU A 599 -24.30 -11.42 -16.05
CA GLU A 599 -23.41 -12.42 -15.46
C GLU A 599 -22.13 -11.74 -14.99
N LEU A 600 -21.90 -11.75 -13.68
CA LEU A 600 -20.71 -11.23 -13.03
C LEU A 600 -19.97 -12.37 -12.32
N MET A 601 -18.74 -12.11 -11.90
CA MET A 601 -18.03 -13.00 -10.99
C MET A 601 -17.40 -12.25 -9.82
N ILE A 602 -17.30 -12.95 -8.69
CA ILE A 602 -16.45 -12.54 -7.57
C ILE A 602 -15.56 -13.73 -7.22
N GLY A 603 -14.26 -13.56 -7.43
CA GLY A 603 -13.25 -14.56 -7.07
C GLY A 603 -12.40 -14.10 -5.88
N VAL A 604 -11.93 -15.02 -5.07
CA VAL A 604 -10.93 -14.83 -4.01
C VAL A 604 -9.82 -15.83 -4.23
N VAL A 605 -8.58 -15.37 -4.16
CA VAL A 605 -7.40 -16.23 -4.15
C VAL A 605 -6.46 -15.74 -3.04
N ARG A 606 -5.79 -16.66 -2.37
CA ARG A 606 -4.67 -16.35 -1.46
C ARG A 606 -3.39 -16.17 -2.27
N ASP A 607 -3.03 -14.92 -2.54
CA ASP A 607 -1.72 -14.53 -3.06
C ASP A 607 -0.62 -14.91 -2.05
N PRO A 608 0.51 -15.46 -2.51
CA PRO A 608 1.56 -15.94 -1.62
C PRO A 608 2.33 -14.81 -0.91
N VAL A 609 2.20 -13.56 -1.37
CA VAL A 609 2.80 -12.38 -0.72
C VAL A 609 1.74 -11.63 0.08
N PHE A 610 0.66 -11.21 -0.57
CA PHE A 610 -0.30 -10.28 0.04
C PHE A 610 -1.49 -10.93 0.76
N GLY A 611 -1.58 -12.26 0.74
CA GLY A 611 -2.68 -12.97 1.38
C GLY A 611 -3.96 -12.95 0.53
N PRO A 612 -5.16 -12.86 1.11
CA PRO A 612 -6.39 -12.92 0.33
C PRO A 612 -6.54 -11.69 -0.57
N VAL A 613 -6.93 -11.94 -1.82
CA VAL A 613 -7.14 -10.94 -2.85
C VAL A 613 -8.49 -11.19 -3.51
N ILE A 614 -9.29 -10.13 -3.63
CA ILE A 614 -10.65 -10.20 -4.21
C ILE A 614 -10.58 -9.69 -5.65
N SER A 615 -11.17 -10.46 -6.56
CA SER A 615 -11.33 -10.09 -7.96
C SER A 615 -12.80 -9.95 -8.34
N PHE A 616 -13.10 -8.98 -9.18
CA PHE A 616 -14.43 -8.72 -9.73
C PHE A 616 -14.33 -8.57 -11.25
N GLY A 617 -15.31 -9.11 -11.97
CA GLY A 617 -15.30 -9.08 -13.44
C GLY A 617 -16.59 -9.59 -14.07
N MET A 618 -16.56 -9.69 -15.40
CA MET A 618 -17.61 -10.36 -16.16
C MET A 618 -17.60 -11.87 -15.85
N GLY A 619 -18.76 -12.46 -15.60
CA GLY A 619 -18.92 -13.89 -15.29
C GLY A 619 -19.21 -14.75 -16.52
N GLY A 620 -19.50 -16.03 -16.28
CA GLY A 620 -19.85 -17.02 -17.30
C GLY A 620 -18.65 -17.86 -17.77
N THR A 621 -18.80 -18.53 -18.92
CA THR A 621 -17.77 -19.43 -19.47
C THR A 621 -16.66 -18.71 -20.25
N SER A 622 -16.85 -17.44 -20.61
CA SER A 622 -15.92 -16.67 -21.45
C SER A 622 -14.91 -15.82 -20.66
N VAL A 623 -14.83 -16.00 -19.35
CA VAL A 623 -14.02 -15.18 -18.42
C VAL A 623 -12.53 -15.19 -18.81
N GLU A 624 -11.98 -16.38 -19.11
CA GLU A 624 -10.55 -16.56 -19.41
C GLU A 624 -10.11 -15.83 -20.69
N ILE A 625 -11.04 -15.63 -21.62
CA ILE A 625 -10.77 -15.08 -22.96
C ILE A 625 -10.77 -13.55 -22.94
N HIS A 626 -11.64 -12.92 -22.13
CA HIS A 626 -11.84 -11.46 -22.18
C HIS A 626 -10.92 -10.67 -21.23
N ARG A 627 -10.30 -11.31 -20.23
CA ARG A 627 -9.45 -10.68 -19.20
C ARG A 627 -10.05 -9.40 -18.59
N ASP A 628 -11.38 -9.35 -18.46
CA ASP A 628 -12.08 -8.21 -17.86
C ASP A 628 -12.22 -8.40 -16.35
N ARG A 629 -11.12 -8.16 -15.63
CA ARG A 629 -11.02 -8.39 -14.19
C ARG A 629 -10.33 -7.22 -13.51
N ALA A 630 -10.88 -6.78 -12.38
CA ALA A 630 -10.26 -5.84 -11.47
C ALA A 630 -9.97 -6.52 -10.13
N VAL A 631 -8.87 -6.15 -9.49
CA VAL A 631 -8.35 -6.79 -8.28
C VAL A 631 -8.28 -5.78 -7.14
N ALA A 632 -8.58 -6.21 -5.91
CA ALA A 632 -8.52 -5.39 -4.70
C ALA A 632 -8.09 -6.22 -3.49
N LEU A 633 -7.43 -5.56 -2.52
CA LEU A 633 -7.11 -6.18 -1.24
C LEU A 633 -8.22 -5.90 -0.22
N PRO A 634 -8.73 -6.93 0.48
CA PRO A 634 -9.55 -6.73 1.65
C PRO A 634 -8.74 -6.06 2.79
N PRO A 635 -9.39 -5.34 3.72
CA PRO A 635 -10.84 -5.10 3.79
C PRO A 635 -11.35 -4.02 2.81
N LEU A 636 -12.54 -4.25 2.25
CA LEU A 636 -13.19 -3.36 1.28
C LEU A 636 -14.30 -2.51 1.90
N ASN A 637 -14.49 -1.32 1.34
CA ASN A 637 -15.55 -0.36 1.66
C ASN A 637 -16.26 0.10 0.38
N ASP A 638 -17.32 0.89 0.51
CA ASP A 638 -18.10 1.36 -0.65
C ASP A 638 -17.26 2.08 -1.70
N TYR A 639 -16.34 2.94 -1.28
CA TYR A 639 -15.48 3.67 -2.20
C TYR A 639 -14.57 2.73 -2.98
N MET A 640 -13.90 1.81 -2.26
CA MET A 640 -13.02 0.81 -2.86
C MET A 640 -13.77 -0.10 -3.83
N ILE A 641 -14.93 -0.61 -3.42
CA ILE A 641 -15.76 -1.47 -4.26
C ILE A 641 -16.19 -0.75 -5.53
N LYS A 642 -16.71 0.48 -5.40
CA LYS A 642 -17.08 1.30 -6.57
C LYS A 642 -15.89 1.52 -7.50
N LYS A 643 -14.70 1.81 -6.96
CA LYS A 643 -13.47 1.96 -7.77
C LYS A 643 -13.12 0.66 -8.49
N THR A 644 -13.13 -0.48 -7.80
CA THR A 644 -12.83 -1.80 -8.38
C THR A 644 -13.81 -2.14 -9.51
N VAL A 645 -15.11 -1.96 -9.28
CA VAL A 645 -16.14 -2.20 -10.30
C VAL A 645 -15.91 -1.30 -11.52
N CYS A 646 -15.71 0.00 -11.33
CA CYS A 646 -15.52 0.97 -12.43
C CYS A 646 -14.27 0.70 -13.30
N ARG A 647 -13.27 -0.05 -12.81
CA ARG A 647 -12.08 -0.45 -13.60
C ARG A 647 -12.38 -1.55 -14.62
N THR A 648 -13.50 -2.25 -14.48
CA THR A 648 -13.92 -3.29 -15.43
C THR A 648 -14.65 -2.70 -16.64
N ARG A 649 -14.59 -3.39 -17.77
CA ARG A 649 -15.35 -3.07 -18.97
C ARG A 649 -16.84 -3.38 -18.75
N VAL A 650 -17.16 -4.42 -17.98
CA VAL A 650 -18.55 -4.78 -17.62
C VAL A 650 -19.26 -3.67 -16.86
N ALA A 651 -18.54 -2.76 -16.18
CA ALA A 651 -19.13 -1.57 -15.56
C ALA A 651 -20.02 -0.75 -16.50
N ARG A 652 -19.67 -0.68 -17.79
CA ARG A 652 -20.46 0.03 -18.82
C ARG A 652 -21.81 -0.65 -19.09
N LEU A 653 -21.94 -1.95 -18.79
CA LEU A 653 -23.15 -2.75 -18.97
C LEU A 653 -24.04 -2.82 -17.71
N LEU A 654 -23.51 -2.37 -16.56
CA LEU A 654 -24.23 -2.34 -15.27
C LEU A 654 -25.22 -1.16 -15.19
N GLY A 655 -24.93 -0.07 -15.90
CA GLY A 655 -25.84 1.06 -16.06
C GLY A 655 -26.98 0.77 -17.04
N LYS A 656 -27.73 1.82 -17.43
CA LYS A 656 -28.74 1.69 -18.48
C LYS A 656 -28.04 1.37 -19.81
N PHE A 657 -28.36 0.22 -20.39
CA PHE A 657 -27.79 -0.22 -21.66
C PHE A 657 -28.87 -0.76 -22.58
N ARG A 658 -29.12 -0.07 -23.70
CA ARG A 658 -30.21 -0.39 -24.64
C ARG A 658 -31.56 -0.55 -23.91
N ASN A 659 -32.17 -1.74 -23.99
CA ASN A 659 -33.45 -2.08 -23.38
C ASN A 659 -33.32 -2.63 -21.95
N MET A 660 -32.12 -2.67 -21.40
CA MET A 660 -31.88 -3.21 -20.07
C MET A 660 -31.75 -2.06 -19.04
N PRO A 661 -32.52 -2.10 -17.94
CA PRO A 661 -32.38 -1.14 -16.86
C PRO A 661 -31.03 -1.30 -16.14
N PRO A 662 -30.60 -0.28 -15.37
CA PRO A 662 -29.45 -0.41 -14.48
C PRO A 662 -29.70 -1.51 -13.43
N ILE A 663 -28.63 -2.15 -12.97
CA ILE A 663 -28.70 -3.12 -11.89
C ILE A 663 -28.98 -2.45 -10.54
N HIS A 664 -29.38 -3.24 -9.55
CA HIS A 664 -29.49 -2.80 -8.16
C HIS A 664 -28.11 -2.73 -7.51
N PHE A 665 -27.41 -1.62 -7.72
CA PHE A 665 -26.03 -1.47 -7.28
C PHE A 665 -25.83 -1.63 -5.76
N ASP A 666 -26.78 -1.20 -4.92
CA ASP A 666 -26.73 -1.39 -3.46
C ASP A 666 -26.61 -2.85 -3.05
N SER A 667 -27.20 -3.76 -3.83
CA SER A 667 -27.07 -5.20 -3.56
C SER A 667 -25.69 -5.71 -3.93
N LEU A 668 -25.11 -5.21 -5.03
CA LEU A 668 -23.74 -5.58 -5.44
C LEU A 668 -22.71 -5.10 -4.41
N TRP A 669 -22.81 -3.85 -3.96
CA TRP A 669 -21.92 -3.29 -2.94
C TRP A 669 -21.96 -4.12 -1.65
N LYS A 670 -23.16 -4.47 -1.16
CA LYS A 670 -23.33 -5.34 0.02
C LYS A 670 -22.71 -6.71 -0.17
N VAL A 671 -22.92 -7.37 -1.30
CA VAL A 671 -22.32 -8.69 -1.56
C VAL A 671 -20.79 -8.61 -1.54
N MET A 672 -20.19 -7.62 -2.19
CA MET A 672 -18.73 -7.45 -2.19
C MET A 672 -18.18 -7.11 -0.80
N GLN A 673 -18.89 -6.32 0.01
CA GLN A 673 -18.54 -6.09 1.42
C GLN A 673 -18.57 -7.39 2.23
N ARG A 674 -19.62 -8.22 2.07
CA ARG A 674 -19.76 -9.50 2.77
C ARG A 674 -18.70 -10.52 2.37
N VAL A 675 -18.33 -10.57 1.10
CA VAL A 675 -17.17 -11.36 0.64
C VAL A 675 -15.89 -10.86 1.30
N SER A 676 -15.69 -9.55 1.40
CA SER A 676 -14.53 -8.98 2.09
C SER A 676 -14.50 -9.33 3.57
N GLU A 677 -15.64 -9.28 4.27
CA GLU A 677 -15.75 -9.66 5.67
C GLU A 677 -15.47 -11.15 5.87
N MET A 678 -16.00 -12.00 4.99
CA MET A 678 -15.79 -13.45 4.99
C MET A 678 -14.32 -13.83 4.94
N VAL A 679 -13.55 -13.25 4.01
CA VAL A 679 -12.12 -13.59 3.87
C VAL A 679 -11.25 -12.98 4.97
N CYS A 680 -11.69 -11.89 5.60
CA CYS A 680 -11.04 -11.35 6.79
C CYS A 680 -11.22 -12.30 7.98
N GLU A 681 -12.44 -12.79 8.22
CA GLU A 681 -12.78 -13.58 9.41
C GLU A 681 -12.46 -15.08 9.27
N LEU A 682 -12.34 -15.61 8.04
CA LEU A 682 -12.10 -17.03 7.77
C LEU A 682 -10.72 -17.25 7.10
N PRO A 683 -9.62 -17.33 7.89
CA PRO A 683 -8.27 -17.58 7.38
C PRO A 683 -8.08 -18.98 6.79
N GLU A 684 -9.08 -19.84 6.83
CA GLU A 684 -9.06 -21.16 6.20
C GLU A 684 -9.36 -21.07 4.70
N ILE A 685 -10.07 -20.03 4.24
CA ILE A 685 -10.40 -19.86 2.82
C ILE A 685 -9.14 -19.50 2.03
N VAL A 686 -8.76 -20.39 1.11
CA VAL A 686 -7.64 -20.23 0.18
C VAL A 686 -8.13 -19.76 -1.19
N GLU A 687 -9.27 -20.28 -1.64
CA GLU A 687 -9.91 -19.91 -2.89
C GLU A 687 -11.42 -19.85 -2.69
N MET A 688 -12.07 -18.86 -3.32
CA MET A 688 -13.51 -18.82 -3.49
C MET A 688 -13.81 -18.35 -4.91
N ASP A 689 -14.79 -18.96 -5.55
CA ASP A 689 -15.30 -18.48 -6.84
C ASP A 689 -16.82 -18.44 -6.81
N ILE A 690 -17.40 -17.24 -6.92
CA ILE A 690 -18.84 -17.03 -7.13
C ILE A 690 -19.03 -16.70 -8.61
N ASN A 691 -19.33 -17.73 -9.40
CA ASN A 691 -19.50 -17.62 -10.84
C ASN A 691 -20.54 -18.62 -11.38
N PRO A 692 -21.70 -18.17 -11.90
CA PRO A 692 -22.08 -16.78 -12.11
C PRO A 692 -22.73 -16.13 -10.87
N LEU A 693 -22.48 -14.84 -10.71
CA LEU A 693 -23.23 -13.92 -9.88
C LEU A 693 -24.20 -13.13 -10.78
N MET A 694 -25.50 -13.40 -10.67
CA MET A 694 -26.51 -12.74 -11.49
C MET A 694 -26.90 -11.41 -10.87
N ALA A 695 -26.88 -10.34 -11.67
CA ALA A 695 -27.30 -9.00 -11.25
C ALA A 695 -28.35 -8.40 -12.18
N ASP A 696 -29.44 -7.86 -11.62
CA ASP A 696 -30.45 -7.10 -12.36
C ASP A 696 -31.04 -5.96 -11.49
N ALA A 697 -32.12 -5.33 -11.95
CA ALA A 697 -32.76 -4.22 -11.26
C ALA A 697 -33.37 -4.58 -9.90
N ASN A 698 -33.62 -5.86 -9.62
CA ASN A 698 -34.23 -6.34 -8.38
C ASN A 698 -33.19 -6.77 -7.34
N GLY A 699 -31.97 -7.12 -7.77
CA GLY A 699 -30.93 -7.53 -6.83
C GLY A 699 -29.75 -8.25 -7.46
N VAL A 700 -29.01 -8.93 -6.58
CA VAL A 700 -27.83 -9.73 -6.93
C VAL A 700 -27.96 -11.08 -6.24
N VAL A 701 -27.74 -12.17 -6.98
CA VAL A 701 -27.88 -13.55 -6.49
C VAL A 701 -26.74 -14.43 -7.00
N ALA A 702 -26.09 -15.15 -6.08
CA ALA A 702 -25.08 -16.15 -6.40
C ALA A 702 -25.75 -17.43 -6.95
N VAL A 703 -25.46 -17.78 -8.21
CA VAL A 703 -26.02 -18.96 -8.88
C VAL A 703 -25.13 -20.18 -8.72
N ASP A 704 -23.82 -20.00 -8.60
CA ASP A 704 -22.89 -21.06 -8.22
C ASP A 704 -21.81 -20.46 -7.32
N ALA A 705 -21.25 -21.31 -6.45
CA ALA A 705 -20.15 -20.91 -5.60
C ALA A 705 -19.28 -22.13 -5.26
N ARG A 706 -17.96 -21.92 -5.28
CA ARG A 706 -16.96 -22.92 -4.94
C ARG A 706 -16.02 -22.35 -3.88
N PHE A 707 -15.62 -23.20 -2.94
CA PHE A 707 -14.64 -22.88 -1.91
C PHE A 707 -13.56 -23.95 -1.82
N ILE A 708 -12.31 -23.52 -1.70
CA ILE A 708 -11.17 -24.35 -1.32
C ILE A 708 -10.61 -23.81 -0.02
N ILE A 709 -10.43 -24.72 0.93
CA ILE A 709 -10.01 -24.42 2.30
C ILE A 709 -8.74 -25.18 2.67
N ASN A 710 -7.96 -24.62 3.59
CA ASN A 710 -6.78 -25.27 4.17
C ASN A 710 -6.55 -24.80 5.60
N TYR A 711 -5.77 -25.56 6.37
CA TYR A 711 -5.37 -25.16 7.72
C TYR A 711 -4.46 -23.92 7.65
N PRO A 712 -4.76 -22.85 8.43
CA PRO A 712 -3.80 -21.77 8.61
C PRO A 712 -2.58 -22.27 9.41
N PRO A 713 -1.44 -21.57 9.36
CA PRO A 713 -0.28 -21.89 10.19
C PRO A 713 -0.65 -21.93 11.68
N THR A 714 -0.16 -22.91 12.43
CA THR A 714 -0.52 -23.09 13.86
C THR A 714 -0.12 -21.93 14.76
N THR A 715 0.84 -21.11 14.33
CA THR A 715 1.32 -19.91 15.05
C THR A 715 0.61 -18.62 14.61
N ALA A 716 -0.33 -18.71 13.67
CA ALA A 716 -1.00 -17.54 13.12
C ALA A 716 -1.92 -16.90 14.17
N ARG A 717 -1.74 -15.60 14.39
CA ARG A 717 -2.64 -14.76 15.16
C ARG A 717 -3.79 -14.29 14.28
N ARG A 718 -4.82 -13.70 14.90
CA ARG A 718 -5.96 -13.12 14.19
C ARG A 718 -5.46 -12.13 13.13
N TYR A 719 -5.89 -12.34 11.88
CA TYR A 719 -5.51 -11.56 10.70
C TYR A 719 -4.04 -11.67 10.24
N ASP A 720 -3.25 -12.64 10.72
CA ASP A 720 -1.88 -12.84 10.21
C ASP A 720 -1.82 -13.21 8.72
N HIS A 721 -2.92 -13.73 8.16
CA HIS A 721 -3.05 -13.99 6.72
C HIS A 721 -3.29 -12.73 5.89
N MET A 722 -3.48 -11.56 6.51
CA MET A 722 -3.82 -10.30 5.83
C MET A 722 -2.60 -9.39 5.70
N ALA A 723 -2.42 -8.76 4.52
CA ALA A 723 -1.45 -7.69 4.33
C ALA A 723 -1.88 -6.36 4.97
N ILE A 724 -3.19 -6.14 5.14
CA ILE A 724 -3.76 -4.96 5.79
C ILE A 724 -4.74 -5.43 6.87
N HIS A 725 -4.52 -5.00 8.11
CA HIS A 725 -5.43 -5.32 9.21
C HIS A 725 -6.78 -4.61 9.06
N PRO A 726 -7.90 -5.33 9.29
CA PRO A 726 -9.19 -4.67 9.41
C PRO A 726 -9.28 -3.83 10.68
N TYR A 727 -10.26 -2.93 10.70
CA TYR A 727 -10.58 -2.17 11.91
C TYR A 727 -10.98 -3.14 13.03
N PRO A 728 -10.34 -3.10 14.21
CA PRO A 728 -10.55 -4.09 15.27
C PRO A 728 -11.85 -3.78 16.02
N ASN A 729 -12.98 -4.14 15.40
CA ASN A 729 -14.34 -3.91 15.93
C ASN A 729 -14.56 -4.64 17.27
N ASP A 730 -13.86 -5.75 17.49
CA ASP A 730 -13.88 -6.56 18.72
C ASP A 730 -13.34 -5.80 19.95
N LEU A 731 -12.55 -4.74 19.73
CA LEU A 731 -12.01 -3.92 20.82
C LEU A 731 -12.92 -2.75 21.22
N VAL A 732 -14.08 -2.58 20.58
CA VAL A 732 -15.06 -1.54 20.92
C VAL A 732 -15.81 -1.93 22.19
N LYS A 733 -15.75 -1.09 23.23
CA LYS A 733 -16.43 -1.28 24.51
C LYS A 733 -17.47 -0.18 24.74
N ARG A 734 -18.69 -0.57 25.15
CA ARG A 734 -19.73 0.35 25.62
C ARG A 734 -19.84 0.21 27.12
N LEU A 735 -19.63 1.31 27.84
CA LEU A 735 -19.50 1.31 29.30
C LEU A 735 -20.24 2.51 29.87
N GLN A 736 -20.48 2.49 31.17
CA GLN A 736 -21.05 3.61 31.90
C GLN A 736 -20.08 4.02 33.01
N LEU A 737 -19.81 5.31 33.14
CA LEU A 737 -18.99 5.85 34.23
C LEU A 737 -19.75 5.79 35.57
N PRO A 738 -19.05 5.88 36.72
CA PRO A 738 -19.70 5.85 38.03
C PRO A 738 -20.75 6.96 38.26
N ASP A 739 -20.68 8.06 37.50
CA ASP A 739 -21.64 9.16 37.53
C ASP A 739 -22.87 8.93 36.62
N GLY A 740 -22.96 7.77 35.96
CA GLY A 740 -24.04 7.41 35.04
C GLY A 740 -23.81 7.85 33.59
N THR A 741 -22.69 8.50 33.27
CA THR A 741 -22.39 8.93 31.89
C THR A 741 -22.11 7.73 30.99
N ASP A 742 -22.87 7.61 29.89
CA ASP A 742 -22.61 6.60 28.86
C ASP A 742 -21.37 6.98 28.04
N ILE A 743 -20.47 6.02 27.88
CA ILE A 743 -19.23 6.18 27.16
C ILE A 743 -18.99 5.02 26.18
N VAL A 744 -18.31 5.34 25.08
CA VAL A 744 -17.81 4.36 24.11
C VAL A 744 -16.30 4.48 24.06
N ILE A 745 -15.60 3.38 24.31
CA ILE A 745 -14.16 3.28 24.06
C ILE A 745 -13.99 2.51 22.76
N ARG A 746 -13.37 3.12 21.75
CA ARG A 746 -13.14 2.49 20.46
C ARG A 746 -11.77 2.84 19.88
N PRO A 747 -11.17 1.98 19.04
CA PRO A 747 -9.97 2.34 18.30
C PRO A 747 -10.19 3.60 17.45
N ILE A 748 -9.16 4.45 17.35
CA ILE A 748 -9.16 5.67 16.53
C ILE A 748 -9.25 5.31 15.04
N ARG A 749 -9.78 6.23 14.22
CA ARG A 749 -9.88 6.12 12.77
C ARG A 749 -9.34 7.39 12.11
N PRO A 750 -8.82 7.32 10.88
CA PRO A 750 -8.50 8.48 10.05
C PRO A 750 -9.57 9.59 10.02
N GLU A 751 -10.86 9.23 10.04
CA GLU A 751 -11.97 10.19 10.04
C GLU A 751 -12.10 10.99 11.36
N ASP A 752 -11.49 10.51 12.44
CA ASP A 752 -11.47 11.20 13.74
C ASP A 752 -10.50 12.39 13.77
N ALA A 753 -9.79 12.69 12.67
CA ALA A 753 -8.80 13.76 12.60
C ALA A 753 -9.34 15.14 13.05
N GLU A 754 -10.56 15.50 12.65
CA GLU A 754 -11.13 16.79 13.08
C GLU A 754 -11.47 16.78 14.59
N MET A 755 -11.99 15.64 15.09
CA MET A 755 -12.32 15.45 16.50
C MET A 755 -11.07 15.49 17.39
N GLU A 756 -10.01 14.77 17.01
CA GLU A 756 -8.72 14.78 17.73
C GLU A 756 -8.08 16.18 17.70
N GLN A 757 -8.17 16.91 16.59
CA GLN A 757 -7.68 18.28 16.50
C GLN A 757 -8.43 19.22 17.46
N GLU A 758 -9.76 19.09 17.51
CA GLU A 758 -10.61 19.86 18.40
C GLU A 758 -10.34 19.51 19.87
N PHE A 759 -10.22 18.22 20.19
CA PHE A 759 -9.82 17.73 21.50
C PHE A 759 -8.50 18.37 21.95
N VAL A 760 -7.45 18.31 21.13
CA VAL A 760 -6.15 18.91 21.48
C VAL A 760 -6.23 20.43 21.62
N ARG A 761 -7.03 21.13 20.81
CA ARG A 761 -7.23 22.58 20.94
C ARG A 761 -7.90 22.97 22.25
N ASN A 762 -8.83 22.14 22.73
CA ASN A 762 -9.61 22.37 23.94
C ASN A 762 -8.88 22.00 25.24
N LEU A 763 -7.75 21.26 25.16
CA LEU A 763 -6.89 21.00 26.30
C LEU A 763 -6.26 22.28 26.88
N SER A 764 -6.16 22.33 28.20
CA SER A 764 -5.41 23.35 28.92
C SER A 764 -3.95 23.40 28.46
N LYS A 765 -3.28 24.55 28.66
CA LYS A 765 -1.85 24.70 28.34
C LYS A 765 -0.99 23.67 29.10
N GLU A 766 -1.37 23.39 30.34
CA GLU A 766 -0.69 22.42 31.20
C GLU A 766 -0.87 20.99 30.68
N SER A 767 -2.10 20.57 30.40
CA SER A 767 -2.38 19.22 29.87
C SER A 767 -1.69 18.97 28.53
N ARG A 768 -1.65 19.96 27.61
CA ARG A 768 -0.89 19.85 26.36
C ARG A 768 0.62 19.72 26.58
N TYR A 769 1.18 20.57 27.44
CA TYR A 769 2.60 20.51 27.75
C TYR A 769 2.98 19.17 28.37
N MET A 770 2.18 18.66 29.31
CA MET A 770 2.41 17.34 29.91
C MET A 770 2.30 16.20 28.90
N ARG A 771 1.42 16.30 27.89
CA ARG A 771 1.22 15.27 26.88
C ARG A 771 2.31 15.24 25.80
N PHE A 772 2.74 16.41 25.34
CA PHE A 772 3.64 16.53 24.19
C PHE A 772 5.07 16.94 24.56
N MET A 773 5.31 17.32 25.82
CA MET A 773 6.58 17.84 26.33
C MET A 773 7.13 19.03 25.53
N GLN A 774 6.25 19.73 24.82
CA GLN A 774 6.56 20.91 24.01
C GLN A 774 5.38 21.88 24.04
N ALA A 775 5.67 23.17 23.87
CA ALA A 775 4.65 24.21 23.79
C ALA A 775 3.91 24.10 22.44
N LEU A 776 2.81 23.34 22.43
CA LEU A 776 1.99 23.09 21.26
C LEU A 776 0.64 23.79 21.40
N ARG A 777 0.26 24.61 20.41
CA ARG A 777 -1.10 25.21 20.36
C ARG A 777 -2.11 24.24 19.75
N GLU A 778 -1.72 23.57 18.68
CA GLU A 778 -2.54 22.62 17.92
C GLU A 778 -1.62 21.63 17.19
N LEU A 779 -2.14 20.49 16.75
CA LEU A 779 -1.33 19.53 16.00
C LEU A 779 -1.06 20.09 14.60
N THR A 780 0.18 19.89 14.12
CA THR A 780 0.48 20.12 12.70
C THR A 780 -0.25 19.08 11.84
N PRO A 781 -0.48 19.34 10.54
CA PRO A 781 -1.11 18.35 9.64
C PRO A 781 -0.42 16.98 9.69
N ASP A 782 0.91 16.98 9.70
CA ASP A 782 1.77 15.80 9.83
C ASP A 782 1.55 15.03 11.13
N MET A 783 1.47 15.74 12.26
CA MET A 783 1.18 15.13 13.54
C MET A 783 -0.23 14.55 13.58
N LEU A 784 -1.21 15.26 13.00
CA LEU A 784 -2.59 14.80 13.01
C LEU A 784 -2.74 13.51 12.20
N VAL A 785 -2.16 13.45 11.01
CA VAL A 785 -2.12 12.24 10.18
C VAL A 785 -1.45 11.08 10.92
N ARG A 786 -0.31 11.32 11.58
CA ARG A 786 0.38 10.30 12.38
C ARG A 786 -0.47 9.80 13.55
N LEU A 787 -1.20 10.68 14.22
CA LEU A 787 -1.93 10.35 15.44
C LEU A 787 -3.28 9.69 15.17
N THR A 788 -3.92 9.92 14.02
CA THR A 788 -5.25 9.35 13.72
C THR A 788 -5.22 8.20 12.73
N GLN A 789 -4.19 8.14 11.88
CA GLN A 789 -4.07 7.10 10.84
C GLN A 789 -3.08 6.03 11.24
N ILE A 790 -3.32 5.38 12.37
CA ILE A 790 -2.40 4.36 12.89
C ILE A 790 -2.44 3.06 12.08
N ASP A 791 -1.39 2.25 12.22
CA ASP A 791 -1.40 0.84 11.85
C ASP A 791 -1.68 0.02 13.11
N TYR A 792 -2.87 -0.60 13.19
CA TYR A 792 -3.31 -1.36 14.37
C TYR A 792 -2.39 -2.54 14.72
N ASP A 793 -1.51 -2.95 13.83
CA ASP A 793 -0.50 -3.98 14.11
C ASP A 793 0.66 -3.44 14.95
N ARG A 794 1.06 -2.18 14.72
CA ARG A 794 2.25 -1.55 15.30
C ARG A 794 1.95 -0.53 16.38
N GLU A 795 0.79 0.08 16.29
CA GLU A 795 0.32 1.11 17.19
C GLU A 795 -1.13 0.80 17.55
N MET A 796 -1.56 1.23 18.73
CA MET A 796 -2.96 1.18 19.10
C MET A 796 -3.32 2.49 19.76
N ALA A 797 -4.44 3.08 19.37
CA ALA A 797 -4.97 4.27 20.02
C ALA A 797 -6.47 4.11 20.20
N PHE A 798 -6.93 4.36 21.42
CA PHE A 798 -8.33 4.31 21.83
C PHE A 798 -8.82 5.70 22.16
N LEU A 799 -9.94 6.08 21.54
CA LEU A 799 -10.73 7.24 21.91
C LEU A 799 -11.77 6.84 22.96
N ALA A 800 -11.92 7.67 23.99
CA ALA A 800 -13.08 7.63 24.87
C ALA A 800 -14.06 8.71 24.45
N LEU A 801 -15.28 8.31 24.08
CA LEU A 801 -16.29 9.17 23.48
C LEU A 801 -17.55 9.18 24.32
N THR A 802 -18.20 10.33 24.39
CA THR A 802 -19.57 10.48 24.89
C THR A 802 -20.44 11.15 23.82
N ARG A 803 -21.76 11.18 24.02
CA ARG A 803 -22.68 11.92 23.14
C ARG A 803 -23.19 13.16 23.85
N GLN A 804 -22.95 14.33 23.26
CA GLN A 804 -23.54 15.60 23.68
C GLN A 804 -24.25 16.22 22.47
N ASP A 805 -25.52 16.63 22.64
CA ASP A 805 -26.35 17.22 21.57
C ASP A 805 -26.39 16.41 20.26
N GLY A 806 -26.28 15.09 20.35
CA GLY A 806 -26.29 14.17 19.21
C GLY A 806 -24.94 14.03 18.48
N GLN A 807 -23.88 14.71 18.91
CA GLN A 807 -22.52 14.60 18.38
C GLN A 807 -21.62 13.77 19.29
N GLU A 808 -20.66 13.05 18.70
CA GLU A 808 -19.60 12.37 19.46
C GLU A 808 -18.60 13.42 19.94
N VAL A 809 -18.34 13.45 21.24
CA VAL A 809 -17.35 14.32 21.88
C VAL A 809 -16.25 13.45 22.47
N GLU A 810 -15.00 13.77 22.12
CA GLU A 810 -13.83 13.09 22.67
C GLU A 810 -13.50 13.57 24.08
N MET A 811 -13.46 12.63 25.02
CA MET A 811 -13.15 12.87 26.44
C MET A 811 -11.68 12.55 26.77
N GLY A 812 -11.02 11.75 25.94
CA GLY A 812 -9.64 11.35 26.15
C GLY A 812 -9.14 10.37 25.09
N VAL A 813 -7.82 10.29 24.99
CA VAL A 813 -7.11 9.36 24.10
C VAL A 813 -5.97 8.67 24.84
N ALA A 814 -5.90 7.35 24.67
CA ALA A 814 -4.82 6.51 25.19
C ALA A 814 -4.24 5.69 24.05
N ARG A 815 -2.91 5.62 23.95
CA ARG A 815 -2.24 4.96 22.84
C ARG A 815 -0.94 4.30 23.23
N TYR A 816 -0.52 3.29 22.48
CA TYR A 816 0.84 2.74 22.53
C TYR A 816 1.45 2.62 21.13
N ALA A 817 2.77 2.66 21.06
CA ALA A 817 3.55 2.30 19.88
C ALA A 817 4.54 1.17 20.24
N ILE A 818 4.62 0.13 19.41
CA ILE A 818 5.53 -0.99 19.63
C ILE A 818 6.98 -0.52 19.43
N ASN A 819 7.84 -0.86 20.38
CA ASN A 819 9.26 -0.56 20.33
C ASN A 819 9.97 -1.46 19.30
N PRO A 820 11.16 -1.07 18.80
CA PRO A 820 11.91 -1.85 17.80
C PRO A 820 12.25 -3.29 18.22
N ASP A 821 12.29 -3.56 19.53
CA ASP A 821 12.49 -4.91 20.06
C ASP A 821 11.31 -5.86 19.78
N LYS A 822 10.15 -5.33 19.35
CA LYS A 822 8.86 -6.02 19.13
C LYS A 822 8.31 -6.74 20.38
N MET A 823 8.88 -6.46 21.55
CA MET A 823 8.54 -7.10 22.83
C MET A 823 8.01 -6.08 23.84
N SER A 824 8.31 -4.79 23.67
CA SER A 824 7.84 -3.71 24.52
C SER A 824 7.07 -2.66 23.72
N CYS A 825 6.32 -1.79 24.40
CA CYS A 825 5.68 -0.64 23.80
C CYS A 825 5.71 0.59 24.70
N GLU A 826 5.81 1.76 24.07
CA GLU A 826 5.70 3.05 24.73
C GLU A 826 4.24 3.52 24.75
N PHE A 827 3.70 3.95 25.89
CA PHE A 827 2.34 4.46 26.00
C PHE A 827 2.28 5.98 26.15
N ALA A 828 1.15 6.56 25.74
CA ALA A 828 0.75 7.91 26.07
C ALA A 828 -0.75 8.00 26.37
N LEU A 829 -1.10 8.84 27.34
CA LEU A 829 -2.48 9.07 27.78
C LEU A 829 -2.72 10.56 28.00
N VAL A 830 -3.88 11.05 27.55
CA VAL A 830 -4.40 12.36 27.93
C VAL A 830 -5.92 12.30 28.08
N ILE A 831 -6.44 12.97 29.10
CA ILE A 831 -7.87 13.10 29.39
C ILE A 831 -8.21 14.59 29.39
N ALA A 832 -9.30 14.96 28.73
CA ALA A 832 -9.80 16.35 28.72
C ALA A 832 -10.00 16.86 30.14
N ASP A 833 -9.66 18.12 30.38
CA ASP A 833 -9.55 18.68 31.73
C ASP A 833 -10.85 18.52 32.56
N GLU A 834 -12.02 18.64 31.93
CA GLU A 834 -13.36 18.48 32.56
C GLU A 834 -13.76 17.03 32.90
N TRP A 835 -13.06 16.04 32.31
CA TRP A 835 -13.29 14.60 32.50
C TRP A 835 -12.26 13.95 33.43
N GLN A 836 -11.28 14.72 33.91
CA GLN A 836 -10.29 14.24 34.88
C GLN A 836 -10.96 13.88 36.22
N ASN A 837 -10.32 12.99 36.98
CA ASN A 837 -10.79 12.50 38.28
C ASN A 837 -12.12 11.71 38.29
N ARG A 838 -12.66 11.34 37.13
CA ARG A 838 -13.87 10.48 37.00
C ARG A 838 -13.58 8.99 36.77
N GLY A 839 -12.32 8.57 36.91
CA GLY A 839 -11.87 7.18 36.68
C GLY A 839 -11.52 6.83 35.23
N LEU A 840 -11.80 7.72 34.27
CA LEU A 840 -11.60 7.48 32.84
C LEU A 840 -10.15 7.09 32.47
N GLY A 841 -9.15 7.80 33.00
CA GLY A 841 -7.74 7.49 32.70
C GLY A 841 -7.31 6.08 33.11
N GLY A 842 -7.84 5.54 34.21
CA GLY A 842 -7.58 4.16 34.63
C GLY A 842 -8.23 3.14 33.69
N LEU A 843 -9.48 3.40 33.29
CA LEU A 843 -10.22 2.55 32.37
C LEU A 843 -9.57 2.48 30.98
N MET A 844 -9.12 3.63 30.46
CA MET A 844 -8.44 3.70 29.17
C MET A 844 -7.08 2.98 29.20
N MET A 845 -6.28 3.17 30.25
CA MET A 845 -5.01 2.45 30.40
C MET A 845 -5.20 0.95 30.56
N GLN A 846 -6.23 0.52 31.29
CA GLN A 846 -6.57 -0.90 31.41
C GLN A 846 -6.92 -1.51 30.05
N THR A 847 -7.71 -0.81 29.24
CA THR A 847 -8.04 -1.23 27.87
C THR A 847 -6.79 -1.30 26.99
N LEU A 848 -5.88 -0.33 27.13
CA LEU A 848 -4.62 -0.30 26.40
C LEU A 848 -3.68 -1.46 26.80
N ILE A 849 -3.61 -1.78 28.09
CA ILE A 849 -2.84 -2.91 28.65
C ILE A 849 -3.38 -4.26 28.15
N GLU A 850 -4.70 -4.42 28.10
CA GLU A 850 -5.35 -5.63 27.58
C GLU A 850 -5.04 -5.83 26.10
N ALA A 851 -5.13 -4.76 25.29
CA ALA A 851 -4.75 -4.80 23.88
C ALA A 851 -3.27 -5.17 23.68
N ALA A 852 -2.36 -4.55 24.44
CA ALA A 852 -0.93 -4.86 24.40
C ALA A 852 -0.64 -6.33 24.79
N ARG A 853 -1.33 -6.85 25.82
CA ARG A 853 -1.21 -8.26 26.24
C ARG A 853 -1.74 -9.21 25.18
N ALA A 854 -2.90 -8.94 24.59
CA ALA A 854 -3.45 -9.75 23.50
C ALA A 854 -2.51 -9.79 22.28
N LYS A 855 -1.73 -8.72 22.07
CA LYS A 855 -0.67 -8.65 21.06
C LYS A 855 0.59 -9.45 21.42
N GLY A 856 0.70 -9.95 22.65
CA GLY A 856 1.86 -10.70 23.15
C GLY A 856 3.06 -9.83 23.53
N LEU A 857 2.85 -8.54 23.79
CA LEU A 857 3.89 -7.66 24.32
C LEU A 857 4.16 -8.01 25.79
N ARG A 858 5.42 -7.93 26.20
CA ARG A 858 5.89 -8.30 27.56
C ARG A 858 5.99 -7.12 28.50
N THR A 859 6.20 -5.91 27.97
CA THR A 859 6.39 -4.71 28.78
C THR A 859 5.67 -3.54 28.14
N ILE A 860 5.01 -2.72 28.97
CA ILE A 860 4.49 -1.41 28.58
C ILE A 860 5.20 -0.35 29.43
N GLU A 861 5.70 0.70 28.79
CA GLU A 861 6.50 1.74 29.42
C GLU A 861 6.16 3.14 28.90
N GLY A 862 6.57 4.19 29.61
CA GLY A 862 6.34 5.56 29.17
C GLY A 862 7.10 6.58 29.98
N GLU A 863 7.34 7.74 29.35
CA GLU A 863 7.98 8.90 29.97
C GLU A 863 6.93 9.80 30.64
N VAL A 864 7.14 10.14 31.91
CA VAL A 864 6.24 11.00 32.68
C VAL A 864 7.03 12.14 33.33
N LEU A 865 6.60 13.39 33.13
CA LEU A 865 7.24 14.54 33.78
C LEU A 865 7.17 14.42 35.32
N PRO A 866 8.25 14.73 36.07
CA PRO A 866 8.29 14.60 37.53
C PRO A 866 7.16 15.34 38.26
N HIS A 867 6.72 16.49 37.70
CA HIS A 867 5.64 17.30 38.25
C HIS A 867 4.23 16.80 37.91
N ASN A 868 4.07 15.79 37.03
CA ASN A 868 2.77 15.21 36.69
C ASN A 868 2.32 14.20 37.76
N HIS A 869 2.03 14.70 38.96
CA HIS A 869 1.65 13.88 40.11
C HIS A 869 0.37 13.07 39.87
N GLY A 870 -0.55 13.57 39.05
CA GLY A 870 -1.77 12.85 38.67
C GLY A 870 -1.46 11.55 37.92
N MET A 871 -0.63 11.64 36.87
CA MET A 871 -0.18 10.48 36.09
C MET A 871 0.64 9.52 36.96
N LEU A 872 1.61 10.02 37.73
CA LEU A 872 2.45 9.17 38.59
C LEU A 872 1.63 8.38 39.63
N LYS A 873 0.58 9.00 40.21
CA LYS A 873 -0.37 8.32 41.12
C LYS A 873 -1.25 7.31 40.38
N LEU A 874 -1.64 7.58 39.13
CA LEU A 874 -2.40 6.64 38.31
C LEU A 874 -1.55 5.41 37.98
N MET A 875 -0.31 5.61 37.52
CA MET A 875 0.62 4.54 37.17
C MET A 875 0.93 3.64 38.37
N GLN A 876 1.15 4.23 39.55
CA GLN A 876 1.33 3.48 40.79
C GLN A 876 0.11 2.62 41.15
N ARG A 877 -1.11 3.17 41.02
CA ARG A 877 -2.37 2.41 41.24
C ARG A 877 -2.55 1.26 40.26
N LEU A 878 -2.08 1.44 39.02
CA LEU A 878 -2.10 0.40 37.99
C LEU A 878 -0.93 -0.59 38.12
N GLY A 879 -0.06 -0.47 39.12
CA GLY A 879 1.04 -1.40 39.38
C GLY A 879 2.26 -1.21 38.47
N PHE A 880 2.50 0.00 37.97
CA PHE A 880 3.75 0.34 37.29
C PHE A 880 4.87 0.61 38.30
N THR A 881 6.09 0.20 37.96
CA THR A 881 7.32 0.55 38.67
C THR A 881 7.91 1.84 38.10
N ARG A 882 8.52 2.65 38.96
CA ARG A 882 9.21 3.89 38.56
C ARG A 882 10.71 3.66 38.52
N HIS A 883 11.36 4.18 37.49
CA HIS A 883 12.80 4.18 37.31
C HIS A 883 13.25 5.63 37.08
N GLN A 884 14.32 6.07 37.76
CA GLN A 884 15.02 7.30 37.37
C GLN A 884 15.87 6.96 36.16
N ASP A 885 15.72 7.73 35.08
CA ASP A 885 16.62 7.62 33.95
C ASP A 885 17.99 8.16 34.37
N GLY A 886 19.05 7.40 34.13
CA GLY A 886 20.42 7.79 34.51
C GLY A 886 21.03 8.85 33.59
N MET A 887 20.31 9.24 32.53
CA MET A 887 20.80 10.10 31.45
C MET A 887 20.02 11.42 31.30
N ASP A 888 18.81 11.54 31.86
CA ASP A 888 17.96 12.74 31.75
C ASP A 888 17.17 13.00 33.04
N ASP A 889 17.51 14.08 33.77
CA ASP A 889 16.82 14.50 35.00
C ASP A 889 15.40 15.07 34.73
N GLY A 890 15.02 15.23 33.46
CA GLY A 890 13.76 15.86 33.03
C GLY A 890 12.51 14.98 33.04
N VAL A 891 12.66 13.65 33.10
CA VAL A 891 11.55 12.67 32.98
C VAL A 891 11.67 11.51 33.97
N VAL A 892 10.54 10.91 34.34
CA VAL A 892 10.46 9.69 35.15
C VAL A 892 9.94 8.57 34.26
N MET A 893 10.75 7.52 34.10
CA MET A 893 10.33 6.32 33.38
C MET A 893 9.40 5.48 34.26
N VAL A 894 8.26 5.09 33.70
CA VAL A 894 7.36 4.14 34.35
C VAL A 894 7.20 2.91 33.47
N SER A 895 7.24 1.72 34.05
CA SER A 895 7.12 0.47 33.29
C SER A 895 6.28 -0.57 34.03
N LYS A 896 5.65 -1.48 33.28
CA LYS A 896 4.89 -2.60 33.81
C LYS A 896 5.11 -3.83 32.96
N ARG A 897 5.43 -4.95 33.61
CA ARG A 897 5.44 -6.27 32.95
C ARG A 897 4.01 -6.75 32.71
N LEU A 898 3.75 -7.15 31.49
CA LEU A 898 2.54 -7.79 31.03
C LEU A 898 2.81 -9.30 31.16
N GLY A 899 2.21 -9.96 32.16
CA GLY A 899 2.43 -11.39 32.40
C GLY A 899 2.07 -12.24 31.17
N ASP A 900 2.65 -13.44 31.07
CA ASP A 900 2.41 -14.36 29.96
C ASP A 900 0.93 -14.73 29.88
N SER A 901 0.37 -14.67 28.67
CA SER A 901 -0.96 -15.19 28.38
C SER A 901 -0.98 -16.70 28.68
N CYS A 902 -1.71 -17.11 29.71
CA CYS A 902 -2.23 -18.47 29.75
C CYS A 902 -3.30 -18.60 28.67
N CYS A 903 -2.89 -19.07 27.49
CA CYS A 903 -3.77 -19.72 26.52
C CYS A 903 -3.13 -21.05 26.14
#